data_AF-A0A2B7Y407-F1
#
_entry.id   AF-A0A2B7Y407-F1
#
_cell.length_a   1.000
_cell.length_b   1.000
_cell.length_c   1.000
_cell.angle_alpha   90.00
_cell.angle_beta   90.00
_cell.angle_gamma   90.00
#
_symmetry.space_group_name_H-M   'P 1'
#
loop_
_entity.id
_entity.type
_entity.pdbx_description
1 polymer ?
#
loop_
_entity_poly.entity_id
_entity_poly.type
_entity_poly.pdbx_seq_one_letter_code
_entity_poly.pdbx_strand_id
1 'polypeptide(L)'
;MAGEAVCQISGSDDYSIRNLTIKLPLVLKESGATEVLLSFKPAKLTDSLDSAWYDFVVSSCERDTWTRHCTGQVRSGGESDHLTKIIRPFPRRLRSETWYTTLSNCGFDYGPTFRNLENISATPVGHEATANLKSDQKLHGNYIMHPVFIDQGFQLLGVAACQGIPTHVSSVGMPAAIGNLYIARPSPCISVEACIQGEDFRSKSMGIEGEVIGTSEEGVVFWMKKITAFTLELEDDEKHLNKVPLASRIAWKPDIDLLPPIKQLNLSLSRSPQMDIFMKIIIFCALEVSRRIQETDPGSAHITSYEKLVNENLSRLQDIYSVLPGSGQWTDYDTSSWDALSKELTAATQSSNLALRPIGNLLGKVLNMIEERASLVDFLIEDGIWSFLYGYVIAWTDWSNFFSMLGHSNSTLNVIEIDGSGGAATAAAISSLHTQDGIPLYSAYTFTDASPDRVAKAKDMFSGNKNLHFTVLDINKNPAEQGFEGRRYDVVAVSNMVRSVTDISNALLNIRSLLAPGGWLLFYDQQINVPWIDNLMGALPQWWMSGIARSPDSRSKTPQYWDSELRKAGFSRVGVGPEDHGYPWDLKHKYVCRVPYPIPSTSKEIFLLHGLEKGQWPESVQERFYQEGYKVNWCTLENPPPAQANTIALLDVGGPFFDNISKDKYNTFLQYFADRKGRTLWVTKSLQMKCDDPKYGFILGLARTLRHEAMLDFATFEIDDFNSVAIEALLNVYEKLERQSSYTRAPEHEFVLHRGIVHIGRFQWLPLEQLLSCQDDDTPKELKTLLELGTGQVEVKIDLVGLNFRDLMVSLGIITDKAYLGLEAYGIISRVGHGVDHLHPGDRVLVYDTGLFSTRIVTAATFCLPVPNNMSPEDATTLPTAYATAIHSLIQVGQLRKGQSVLVHSACDAVGQAAICVCLKLGAEIYATVGSEQKTSCVKRAEEELTSS
;
A
#
# COMPACT_ATOMS: atom_id res chain seq x y z
N MET A 1 -33.42 3.59 21.58
CA MET A 1 -34.33 2.89 22.51
C MET A 1 -34.81 3.80 23.64
N ALA A 2 -33.93 4.25 24.56
CA ALA A 2 -34.36 5.06 25.71
C ALA A 2 -35.08 6.37 25.34
N GLY A 3 -34.55 7.12 24.36
CA GLY A 3 -35.20 8.33 23.85
C GLY A 3 -36.58 8.07 23.25
N GLU A 4 -36.69 7.06 22.40
CA GLU A 4 -37.97 6.66 21.83
C GLU A 4 -39.01 6.29 22.91
N ALA A 5 -38.58 5.52 23.92
CA ALA A 5 -39.46 5.13 25.03
C ALA A 5 -39.99 6.34 25.81
N VAL A 6 -39.15 7.35 26.11
CA VAL A 6 -39.61 8.54 26.84
C VAL A 6 -40.56 9.39 26.01
N CYS A 7 -40.34 9.46 24.70
CA CYS A 7 -41.19 10.22 23.78
C CYS A 7 -42.55 9.54 23.58
N GLN A 8 -42.61 8.21 23.53
CA GLN A 8 -43.88 7.47 23.54
C GLN A 8 -44.68 7.67 24.83
N ILE A 9 -44.01 7.77 25.98
CA ILE A 9 -44.66 7.99 27.29
C ILE A 9 -45.16 9.44 27.42
N SER A 10 -44.38 10.41 26.96
CA SER A 10 -44.66 11.85 27.18
C SER A 10 -45.41 12.53 26.02
N GLY A 11 -45.40 11.96 24.82
CA GLY A 11 -45.89 12.60 23.60
C GLY A 11 -45.01 13.75 23.07
N SER A 12 -43.78 13.88 23.58
CA SER A 12 -42.84 14.93 23.20
C SER A 12 -42.04 14.58 21.94
N ASP A 13 -41.72 15.60 21.14
CA ASP A 13 -40.96 15.51 19.89
C ASP A 13 -39.43 15.67 20.08
N ASP A 14 -38.94 15.78 21.33
CA ASP A 14 -37.54 15.91 21.69
C ASP A 14 -37.20 15.26 23.05
N TYR A 15 -35.93 14.95 23.28
CA TYR A 15 -35.48 14.33 24.54
C TYR A 15 -34.03 14.66 24.90
N SER A 16 -33.73 14.51 26.19
CA SER A 16 -32.38 14.64 26.74
C SER A 16 -31.96 13.37 27.46
N ILE A 17 -30.70 12.97 27.29
CA ILE A 17 -30.03 11.89 28.01
C ILE A 17 -28.84 12.47 28.77
N ARG A 18 -28.60 12.00 29.99
CA ARG A 18 -27.39 12.33 30.76
C ARG A 18 -26.80 11.12 31.46
N ASN A 19 -25.53 11.23 31.82
CA ASN A 19 -24.76 10.18 32.51
C ASN A 19 -24.84 8.83 31.78
N LEU A 20 -24.82 8.85 30.44
CA LEU A 20 -24.82 7.63 29.64
C LEU A 20 -23.46 6.95 29.78
N THR A 21 -23.45 5.71 30.26
CA THR A 21 -22.28 4.85 30.33
C THR A 21 -22.51 3.61 29.49
N ILE A 22 -21.57 3.31 28.60
CA ILE A 22 -21.53 2.14 27.72
C ILE A 22 -20.47 1.20 28.29
N LYS A 23 -20.90 0.04 28.78
CA LYS A 23 -20.03 -0.95 29.45
C LYS A 23 -19.50 -1.99 28.48
N LEU A 24 -20.38 -2.50 27.62
CA LEU A 24 -20.06 -3.59 26.69
C LEU A 24 -20.81 -3.39 25.37
N PRO A 25 -20.13 -3.51 24.22
CA PRO A 25 -20.80 -3.51 22.92
C PRO A 25 -21.69 -4.75 22.77
N LEU A 26 -22.75 -4.63 21.97
CA LEU A 26 -23.62 -5.74 21.58
C LEU A 26 -23.27 -6.16 20.15
N VAL A 27 -22.75 -7.36 19.97
CA VAL A 27 -22.41 -7.92 18.65
C VAL A 27 -23.63 -8.61 18.06
N LEU A 28 -24.11 -8.13 16.91
CA LEU A 28 -25.23 -8.73 16.19
C LEU A 28 -24.71 -9.75 15.16
N LYS A 29 -25.32 -10.93 15.12
CA LYS A 29 -25.00 -12.00 14.16
C LYS A 29 -25.91 -11.89 12.94
N GLU A 30 -25.40 -12.23 11.75
CA GLU A 30 -26.20 -12.23 10.50
C GLU A 30 -27.39 -13.21 10.55
N SER A 31 -27.29 -14.25 11.38
CA SER A 31 -28.36 -15.22 11.62
C SER A 31 -28.74 -15.28 13.10
N GLY A 32 -30.06 -15.29 13.36
CA GLY A 32 -30.64 -15.35 14.70
C GLY A 32 -31.29 -14.03 15.14
N ALA A 33 -32.21 -14.12 16.10
CA ALA A 33 -32.79 -12.96 16.77
C ALA A 33 -32.06 -12.74 18.10
N THR A 34 -31.74 -11.47 18.41
CA THR A 34 -31.19 -11.08 19.72
C THR A 34 -32.28 -10.38 20.52
N GLU A 35 -32.58 -10.88 21.72
CA GLU A 35 -33.54 -10.23 22.60
C GLU A 35 -32.85 -9.11 23.38
N VAL A 36 -33.42 -7.90 23.29
CA VAL A 36 -32.92 -6.71 23.99
C VAL A 36 -34.02 -6.16 24.88
N LEU A 37 -33.71 -6.01 26.16
CA LEU A 37 -34.60 -5.47 27.18
C LEU A 37 -34.18 -4.06 27.57
N LEU A 38 -35.11 -3.11 27.45
CA LEU A 38 -35.01 -1.78 28.07
C LEU A 38 -35.75 -1.81 29.41
N SER A 39 -35.02 -1.70 30.51
CA SER A 39 -35.60 -1.42 31.82
C SER A 39 -35.70 0.09 32.01
N PHE A 40 -36.85 0.55 32.46
CA PHE A 40 -37.20 1.97 32.49
C PHE A 40 -37.96 2.29 33.79
N LYS A 41 -37.45 3.21 34.62
CA LYS A 41 -38.10 3.59 35.89
C LYS A 41 -37.95 5.10 36.17
N PRO A 42 -38.96 5.77 36.75
CA PRO A 42 -38.80 7.15 37.21
C PRO A 42 -37.64 7.24 38.21
N ALA A 43 -36.76 8.23 38.04
CA ALA A 43 -35.70 8.52 38.99
C ALA A 43 -36.31 9.24 40.19
N LYS A 44 -35.96 8.84 41.42
CA LYS A 44 -36.53 9.45 42.62
C LYS A 44 -35.79 10.72 43.02
N LEU A 45 -36.52 11.81 43.26
CA LEU A 45 -35.97 13.05 43.88
C LEU A 45 -35.96 12.92 45.42
N THR A 46 -37.00 12.31 45.97
CA THR A 46 -37.14 11.93 47.38
C THR A 46 -37.90 10.60 47.47
N ASP A 47 -38.15 10.09 48.68
CA ASP A 47 -38.97 8.88 48.86
C ASP A 47 -40.43 9.03 48.39
N SER A 48 -40.91 10.28 48.20
CA SER A 48 -42.29 10.62 47.86
C SER A 48 -42.49 11.38 46.53
N LEU A 49 -41.42 11.85 45.89
CA LEU A 49 -41.47 12.62 44.64
C LEU A 49 -40.59 11.97 43.57
N ASP A 50 -41.22 11.63 42.45
CA ASP A 50 -40.53 11.19 41.25
C ASP A 50 -40.03 12.40 40.44
N SER A 51 -38.89 12.21 39.77
CA SER A 51 -38.27 13.18 38.85
C SER A 51 -38.91 13.10 37.47
N ALA A 52 -38.73 14.17 36.69
CA ALA A 52 -38.97 14.14 35.24
C ALA A 52 -37.98 13.22 34.49
N TRP A 53 -36.88 12.83 35.15
CA TRP A 53 -35.90 11.89 34.63
C TRP A 53 -36.29 10.44 34.92
N TYR A 54 -35.95 9.55 33.99
CA TYR A 54 -36.07 8.11 34.11
C TYR A 54 -34.69 7.49 34.09
N ASP A 55 -34.38 6.64 35.07
CA ASP A 55 -33.23 5.75 35.00
C ASP A 55 -33.52 4.64 33.98
N PHE A 56 -32.60 4.42 33.05
CA PHE A 56 -32.69 3.33 32.09
C PHE A 56 -31.49 2.39 32.14
N VAL A 57 -31.76 1.13 31.81
CA VAL A 57 -30.75 0.08 31.63
C VAL A 57 -31.10 -0.69 30.36
N VAL A 58 -30.13 -0.86 29.47
CA VAL A 58 -30.26 -1.72 28.29
C VAL A 58 -29.46 -3.00 28.50
N SER A 59 -30.13 -4.14 28.36
CA SER A 59 -29.53 -5.46 28.51
C SER A 59 -29.91 -6.36 27.33
N SER A 60 -29.08 -7.34 26.99
CA SER A 60 -29.44 -8.42 26.05
C SER A 60 -29.45 -9.77 26.74
N CYS A 61 -30.18 -10.73 26.16
CA CYS A 61 -30.19 -12.13 26.60
C CYS A 61 -29.63 -13.01 25.48
N GLU A 62 -28.56 -13.75 25.77
CA GLU A 62 -28.04 -14.81 24.91
C GLU A 62 -27.89 -16.10 25.73
N ARG A 63 -28.56 -17.19 25.31
CA ARG A 63 -28.50 -18.51 25.96
C ARG A 63 -28.73 -18.43 27.49
N ASP A 64 -29.81 -17.78 27.90
CA ASP A 64 -30.21 -17.54 29.31
C ASP A 64 -29.23 -16.69 30.14
N THR A 65 -28.23 -16.05 29.51
CA THR A 65 -27.31 -15.14 30.19
C THR A 65 -27.66 -13.69 29.86
N TRP A 66 -27.95 -12.90 30.90
CA TRP A 66 -28.24 -11.47 30.77
C TRP A 66 -26.95 -10.64 30.81
N THR A 67 -26.69 -9.89 29.75
CA THR A 67 -25.56 -8.96 29.66
C THR A 67 -26.05 -7.52 29.69
N ARG A 68 -25.51 -6.70 30.59
CA ARG A 68 -25.84 -5.27 30.69
C ARG A 68 -24.92 -4.45 29.79
N HIS A 69 -25.50 -3.72 28.84
CA HIS A 69 -24.73 -2.95 27.84
C HIS A 69 -24.55 -1.50 28.22
N CYS A 70 -25.63 -0.79 28.56
CA CYS A 70 -25.54 0.62 28.91
C CYS A 70 -26.56 1.03 29.97
N THR A 71 -26.24 2.13 30.64
CA THR A 71 -27.06 2.74 31.69
C THR A 71 -27.02 4.26 31.55
N GLY A 72 -28.10 4.93 31.91
CA GLY A 72 -28.13 6.40 31.95
C GLY A 72 -29.46 6.92 32.47
N GLN A 73 -29.66 8.23 32.33
CA GLN A 73 -30.92 8.88 32.64
C GLN A 73 -31.48 9.55 31.38
N VAL A 74 -32.79 9.49 31.18
CA VAL A 74 -33.47 10.14 30.04
C VAL A 74 -34.70 10.90 30.50
N ARG A 75 -35.03 11.99 29.82
CA ARG A 75 -36.30 12.72 30.00
C ARG A 75 -36.78 13.27 28.66
N SER A 76 -38.06 13.61 28.59
CA SER A 76 -38.59 14.41 27.48
C SER A 76 -38.15 15.88 27.60
N GLY A 77 -38.03 16.56 26.46
CA GLY A 77 -37.61 17.95 26.37
C GLY A 77 -36.11 18.18 26.56
N GLY A 78 -35.64 19.34 26.09
CA GLY A 78 -34.27 19.83 26.28
C GLY A 78 -33.96 20.32 27.70
N GLU A 79 -32.72 20.12 28.18
CA GLU A 79 -32.13 21.03 29.17
C GLU A 79 -31.91 22.36 28.45
N SER A 80 -32.57 23.40 28.96
CA SER A 80 -32.63 24.73 28.38
C SER A 80 -31.24 25.25 28.03
N ASP A 81 -30.99 25.39 26.73
CA ASP A 81 -30.28 26.49 26.06
C ASP A 81 -30.51 26.33 24.55
N HIS A 82 -31.39 27.15 23.97
CA HIS A 82 -31.55 27.27 22.51
C HIS A 82 -30.32 27.98 21.94
N LEU A 83 -29.17 27.30 21.89
CA LEU A 83 -27.98 27.80 21.24
C LEU A 83 -28.26 27.93 19.74
N THR A 84 -28.14 29.14 19.19
CA THR A 84 -28.07 29.32 17.73
C THR A 84 -26.59 29.36 17.37
N LYS A 85 -26.09 28.30 16.71
CA LYS A 85 -24.70 28.22 16.24
C LYS A 85 -24.70 28.09 14.72
N ILE A 86 -24.01 29.01 14.06
CA ILE A 86 -23.79 28.93 12.60
C ILE A 86 -22.49 28.18 12.38
N ILE A 87 -22.60 26.96 11.84
CA ILE A 87 -21.44 26.13 11.53
C ILE A 87 -20.91 26.53 10.15
N ARG A 88 -19.62 26.86 10.08
CA ARG A 88 -18.94 27.23 8.83
C ARG A 88 -17.84 26.23 8.54
N PRO A 89 -17.60 25.90 7.26
CA PRO A 89 -16.52 24.99 6.92
C PRO A 89 -15.13 25.57 7.21
N PHE A 90 -14.20 24.69 7.52
CA PHE A 90 -12.80 25.02 7.76
C PHE A 90 -11.93 24.94 6.47
N PRO A 91 -10.70 25.51 6.49
CA PRO A 91 -9.84 25.56 5.30
C PRO A 91 -9.44 24.19 4.74
N ARG A 92 -9.13 23.21 5.59
CA ARG A 92 -8.69 21.88 5.13
C ARG A 92 -9.91 21.05 4.75
N ARG A 93 -10.02 20.66 3.48
CA ARG A 93 -11.11 19.81 2.97
C ARG A 93 -10.69 18.36 2.90
N LEU A 94 -11.60 17.46 3.26
CA LEU A 94 -11.41 16.02 3.18
C LEU A 94 -12.51 15.40 2.32
N ARG A 95 -12.13 14.50 1.41
CA ARG A 95 -13.10 13.73 0.62
C ARG A 95 -13.69 12.62 1.48
N SER A 96 -15.02 12.47 1.40
CA SER A 96 -15.78 11.44 2.13
C SER A 96 -15.26 10.03 1.87
N GLU A 97 -15.01 9.68 0.61
CA GLU A 97 -14.48 8.37 0.21
C GLU A 97 -13.12 8.08 0.88
N THR A 98 -12.20 9.05 0.86
CA THR A 98 -10.89 8.92 1.51
C THR A 98 -11.04 8.67 3.02
N TRP A 99 -11.97 9.37 3.68
CA TRP A 99 -12.22 9.18 5.11
C TRP A 99 -12.73 7.77 5.41
N TYR A 100 -13.72 7.28 4.67
CA TYR A 100 -14.27 5.94 4.90
C TYR A 100 -13.32 4.82 4.50
N THR A 101 -12.45 5.02 3.50
CA THR A 101 -11.33 4.09 3.23
C THR A 101 -10.37 4.04 4.41
N THR A 102 -10.09 5.18 5.04
CA THR A 102 -9.21 5.25 6.21
C THR A 102 -9.80 4.50 7.40
N LEU A 103 -11.08 4.70 7.69
CA LEU A 103 -11.79 3.98 8.75
C LEU A 103 -11.83 2.47 8.49
N SER A 104 -12.10 2.05 7.25
CA SER A 104 -12.07 0.63 6.86
C SER A 104 -10.67 0.01 7.06
N ASN A 105 -9.60 0.73 6.69
CA ASN A 105 -8.22 0.31 6.96
C ASN A 105 -7.90 0.18 8.47
N CYS A 106 -8.65 0.86 9.33
CA CYS A 106 -8.54 0.76 10.78
C CYS A 106 -9.56 -0.23 11.40
N GLY A 107 -10.26 -1.03 10.59
CA GLY A 107 -11.22 -2.05 11.05
C GLY A 107 -12.68 -1.59 11.15
N PHE A 108 -13.02 -0.38 10.69
CA PHE A 108 -14.39 0.17 10.74
C PHE A 108 -15.04 0.14 9.35
N ASP A 109 -15.63 -1.01 9.03
CA ASP A 109 -16.32 -1.23 7.75
C ASP A 109 -17.76 -0.73 7.76
N TYR A 110 -17.92 0.60 7.73
CA TYR A 110 -19.25 1.21 7.65
C TYR A 110 -19.99 0.83 6.37
N GLY A 111 -21.25 0.42 6.48
CA GLY A 111 -22.14 0.21 5.34
C GLY A 111 -22.65 1.51 4.70
N PRO A 112 -23.29 1.46 3.52
CA PRO A 112 -23.67 2.66 2.75
C PRO A 112 -24.48 3.70 3.54
N THR A 113 -25.42 3.27 4.37
CA THR A 113 -26.26 4.16 5.19
C THR A 113 -25.46 4.91 6.27
N PHE A 114 -24.40 4.30 6.79
CA PHE A 114 -23.51 4.93 7.76
C PHE A 114 -22.51 5.89 7.12
N ARG A 115 -22.34 5.86 5.78
CA ARG A 115 -21.41 6.69 5.02
C ARG A 115 -22.03 7.99 4.50
N ASN A 116 -22.46 8.88 5.40
CA ASN A 116 -23.21 10.10 5.05
C ASN A 116 -22.47 11.41 5.36
N LEU A 117 -21.21 11.36 5.80
CA LEU A 117 -20.43 12.58 6.01
C LEU A 117 -20.08 13.22 4.65
N GLU A 118 -20.69 14.36 4.35
CA GLU A 118 -20.41 15.16 3.16
C GLU A 118 -19.69 16.47 3.50
N ASN A 119 -18.99 17.06 2.52
CA ASN A 119 -18.29 18.35 2.66
C ASN A 119 -17.39 18.47 3.90
N ILE A 120 -16.72 17.38 4.26
CA ILE A 120 -15.88 17.30 5.46
C ILE A 120 -14.78 18.36 5.39
N SER A 121 -14.59 19.08 6.50
CA SER A 121 -13.46 19.98 6.67
C SER A 121 -12.95 20.03 8.10
N ALA A 122 -11.68 20.37 8.29
CA ALA A 122 -11.04 20.45 9.59
C ALA A 122 -10.12 21.69 9.71
N THR A 123 -9.80 22.09 10.92
CA THR A 123 -8.80 23.14 11.16
C THR A 123 -7.37 22.61 10.90
N PRO A 124 -6.45 23.44 10.36
CA PRO A 124 -5.10 22.96 10.07
C PRO A 124 -4.25 22.62 11.30
N VAL A 125 -4.56 23.28 12.44
CA VAL A 125 -3.77 23.26 13.68
C VAL A 125 -4.63 22.85 14.90
N GLY A 126 -5.94 23.11 14.88
CA GLY A 126 -6.85 22.77 15.99
C GLY A 126 -7.46 21.38 15.84
N HIS A 127 -8.24 20.97 16.84
CA HIS A 127 -8.98 19.72 16.85
C HIS A 127 -10.47 19.94 16.63
N GLU A 128 -10.79 20.60 15.51
CA GLU A 128 -12.16 20.93 15.13
C GLU A 128 -12.43 20.45 13.71
N ALA A 129 -13.62 19.89 13.49
CA ALA A 129 -14.07 19.43 12.19
C ALA A 129 -15.55 19.75 11.96
N THR A 130 -15.93 19.93 10.70
CA THR A 130 -17.32 20.11 10.27
C THR A 130 -17.67 19.17 9.12
N ALA A 131 -18.95 18.82 9.02
CA ALA A 131 -19.50 18.09 7.87
C ALA A 131 -20.97 18.44 7.66
N ASN A 132 -21.52 18.05 6.51
CA ASN A 132 -22.95 18.06 6.24
C ASN A 132 -23.50 16.63 6.28
N LEU A 133 -24.70 16.47 6.83
CA LEU A 133 -25.47 15.24 6.81
C LEU A 133 -26.77 15.46 6.06
N LYS A 134 -27.15 14.50 5.21
CA LYS A 134 -28.46 14.46 4.55
C LYS A 134 -29.41 13.57 5.31
N SER A 135 -30.52 14.12 5.78
CA SER A 135 -31.56 13.39 6.46
C SER A 135 -32.58 12.85 5.47
N ASP A 136 -32.65 11.53 5.28
CA ASP A 136 -33.75 10.89 4.54
C ASP A 136 -34.89 10.55 5.51
N GLN A 137 -36.07 11.12 5.29
CA GLN A 137 -37.25 10.85 6.12
C GLN A 137 -37.63 9.37 6.15
N LYS A 138 -37.29 8.60 5.11
CA LYS A 138 -37.55 7.15 5.06
C LYS A 138 -36.70 6.37 6.06
N LEU A 139 -35.55 6.89 6.48
CA LEU A 139 -34.66 6.24 7.45
C LEU A 139 -35.14 6.38 8.89
N HIS A 140 -35.89 7.43 9.23
CA HIS A 140 -36.25 7.70 10.63
C HIS A 140 -37.18 6.64 11.23
N GLY A 141 -38.06 6.03 10.43
CA GLY A 141 -39.03 5.06 10.93
C GLY A 141 -39.85 5.67 12.07
N ASN A 142 -39.83 5.03 13.25
CA ASN A 142 -40.47 5.54 14.46
C ASN A 142 -39.56 6.45 15.32
N TYR A 143 -38.25 6.52 15.04
CA TYR A 143 -37.33 7.33 15.85
C TYR A 143 -37.45 8.82 15.52
N ILE A 144 -37.39 9.69 16.52
CA ILE A 144 -37.26 11.15 16.32
C ILE A 144 -36.07 11.50 15.41
N MET A 145 -34.93 10.84 15.64
CA MET A 145 -33.74 10.91 14.81
C MET A 145 -33.14 9.51 14.72
N HIS A 146 -32.73 9.10 13.52
CA HIS A 146 -32.17 7.76 13.34
C HIS A 146 -30.78 7.68 14.03
N PRO A 147 -30.44 6.59 14.73
CA PRO A 147 -29.16 6.48 15.45
C PRO A 147 -27.90 6.70 14.60
N VAL A 148 -28.00 6.50 13.29
CA VAL A 148 -26.91 6.76 12.32
C VAL A 148 -26.40 8.21 12.38
N PHE A 149 -27.25 9.20 12.64
CA PHE A 149 -26.82 10.60 12.73
C PHE A 149 -25.98 10.86 13.99
N ILE A 150 -26.29 10.15 15.09
CA ILE A 150 -25.50 10.20 16.32
C ILE A 150 -24.12 9.58 16.06
N ASP A 151 -24.10 8.43 15.36
CA ASP A 151 -22.85 7.75 14.99
C ASP A 151 -21.96 8.60 14.09
N GLN A 152 -22.55 9.34 13.14
CA GLN A 152 -21.82 10.29 12.29
C GLN A 152 -21.19 11.44 13.07
N GLY A 153 -21.76 11.81 14.21
CA GLY A 153 -21.12 12.70 15.17
C GLY A 153 -19.82 12.11 15.72
N PHE A 154 -19.80 10.84 16.11
CA PHE A 154 -18.57 10.14 16.55
C PHE A 154 -17.56 9.99 15.41
N GLN A 155 -18.02 9.67 14.20
CA GLN A 155 -17.14 9.59 13.04
C GLN A 155 -16.45 10.94 12.76
N LEU A 156 -17.15 12.07 12.93
CA LEU A 156 -16.58 13.41 12.75
C LEU A 156 -15.59 13.80 13.86
N LEU A 157 -15.77 13.31 15.10
CA LEU A 157 -14.74 13.45 16.14
C LEU A 157 -13.43 12.78 15.73
N GLY A 158 -13.49 11.65 15.02
CA GLY A 158 -12.30 11.02 14.44
C GLY A 158 -11.55 11.96 13.48
N VAL A 159 -12.28 12.73 12.68
CA VAL A 159 -11.70 13.75 11.78
C VAL A 159 -11.05 14.87 12.59
N ALA A 160 -11.71 15.35 13.65
CA ALA A 160 -11.19 16.38 14.54
C ALA A 160 -9.91 15.91 15.26
N ALA A 161 -9.86 14.65 15.71
CA ALA A 161 -8.71 14.05 16.36
C ALA A 161 -7.47 14.05 15.44
N CYS A 162 -7.66 13.69 14.17
CA CYS A 162 -6.59 13.64 13.19
C CYS A 162 -6.39 14.96 12.43
N GLN A 163 -7.08 16.04 12.82
CA GLN A 163 -7.04 17.35 12.15
C GLN A 163 -7.37 17.26 10.65
N GLY A 164 -8.21 16.29 10.25
CA GLY A 164 -8.54 16.01 8.86
C GLY A 164 -7.40 15.46 8.01
N ILE A 165 -6.34 14.92 8.64
CA ILE A 165 -5.23 14.24 7.97
C ILE A 165 -5.39 12.73 8.18
N PRO A 166 -5.84 11.97 7.16
CA PRO A 166 -6.11 10.55 7.30
C PRO A 166 -4.94 9.70 7.81
N THR A 167 -3.71 10.08 7.47
CA THR A 167 -2.49 9.38 7.92
C THR A 167 -2.17 9.57 9.40
N HIS A 168 -2.82 10.52 10.09
CA HIS A 168 -2.66 10.73 11.53
C HIS A 168 -3.57 9.83 12.38
N VAL A 169 -4.43 9.00 11.76
CA VAL A 169 -5.28 8.06 12.49
C VAL A 169 -4.40 6.93 13.02
N SER A 170 -4.06 6.97 14.32
CA SER A 170 -3.23 5.96 14.99
C SER A 170 -4.04 4.86 15.70
N SER A 171 -5.31 5.12 15.98
CA SER A 171 -6.21 4.23 16.72
C SER A 171 -7.64 4.72 16.55
N VAL A 172 -8.62 3.81 16.65
CA VAL A 172 -10.04 4.20 16.61
C VAL A 172 -10.63 4.09 18.01
N GLY A 173 -11.33 5.15 18.42
CA GLY A 173 -12.00 5.23 19.71
C GLY A 173 -13.42 4.67 19.65
N MET A 174 -13.78 3.79 20.58
CA MET A 174 -15.17 3.42 20.84
C MET A 174 -15.76 4.31 21.95
N PRO A 175 -17.00 4.82 21.80
CA PRO A 175 -17.66 5.57 22.86
C PRO A 175 -17.85 4.74 24.14
N ALA A 176 -17.36 5.25 25.27
CA ALA A 176 -17.53 4.68 26.61
C ALA A 176 -18.56 5.43 27.44
N ALA A 177 -18.65 6.76 27.30
CA ALA A 177 -19.60 7.57 28.04
C ALA A 177 -20.01 8.82 27.28
N ILE A 178 -21.20 9.33 27.58
CA ILE A 178 -21.66 10.65 27.13
C ILE A 178 -22.26 11.34 28.36
N GLY A 179 -21.65 12.46 28.75
CA GLY A 179 -22.14 13.23 29.89
C GLY A 179 -23.55 13.76 29.63
N ASN A 180 -23.77 14.40 28.49
CA ASN A 180 -25.07 14.96 28.11
C ASN A 180 -25.31 14.82 26.60
N LEU A 181 -26.54 14.45 26.23
CA LEU A 181 -27.01 14.27 24.85
C LEU A 181 -28.41 14.88 24.73
N TYR A 182 -28.63 15.68 23.69
CA TYR A 182 -29.93 16.21 23.33
C TYR A 182 -30.26 15.84 21.89
N ILE A 183 -31.51 15.48 21.63
CA ILE A 183 -32.01 15.12 20.30
C ILE A 183 -33.39 15.74 20.07
N ALA A 184 -33.54 16.41 18.94
CA ALA A 184 -34.78 16.92 18.39
C ALA A 184 -35.00 16.38 16.97
N ARG A 185 -36.20 16.59 16.43
CA ARG A 185 -36.54 16.18 15.05
C ARG A 185 -35.67 16.95 14.05
N PRO A 186 -34.93 16.27 13.14
CA PRO A 186 -34.06 16.95 12.20
C PRO A 186 -34.81 17.55 11.01
N SER A 187 -34.27 18.64 10.46
CA SER A 187 -34.58 19.10 9.11
C SER A 187 -33.75 18.31 8.07
N PRO A 188 -34.08 18.36 6.76
CA PRO A 188 -33.45 17.53 5.71
C PRO A 188 -31.92 17.69 5.59
N CYS A 189 -31.38 18.84 5.97
CA CYS A 189 -29.95 19.13 5.93
C CYS A 189 -29.48 19.52 7.33
N ILE A 190 -28.45 18.84 7.82
CA ILE A 190 -27.84 19.13 9.12
C ILE A 190 -26.38 19.49 8.88
N SER A 191 -25.95 20.63 9.40
CA SER A 191 -24.53 20.96 9.53
C SER A 191 -24.06 20.48 10.88
N VAL A 192 -22.92 19.80 10.94
CA VAL A 192 -22.38 19.22 12.17
C VAL A 192 -20.97 19.76 12.38
N GLU A 193 -20.66 20.06 13.63
CA GLU A 193 -19.34 20.45 14.10
C GLU A 193 -18.94 19.55 15.26
N ALA A 194 -17.70 19.09 15.25
CA ALA A 194 -17.10 18.29 16.31
C ALA A 194 -15.81 18.97 16.78
N CYS A 195 -15.58 18.95 18.10
CA CYS A 195 -14.39 19.52 18.74
C CYS A 195 -13.88 18.58 19.83
N ILE A 196 -12.57 18.55 20.04
CA ILE A 196 -11.91 17.79 21.11
C ILE A 196 -11.21 18.76 22.05
N GLN A 197 -11.36 18.54 23.36
CA GLN A 197 -10.72 19.30 24.41
C GLN A 197 -9.58 18.46 25.03
N GLY A 198 -8.33 18.97 24.98
CA GLY A 198 -7.15 18.34 25.59
C GLY A 198 -5.87 18.50 24.76
N GLU A 199 -4.73 18.78 25.41
CA GLU A 199 -3.45 19.11 24.74
C GLU A 199 -2.64 17.88 24.27
N ASP A 200 -2.95 16.65 24.70
CA ASP A 200 -2.11 15.48 24.42
C ASP A 200 -2.89 14.24 23.98
N PHE A 201 -3.13 14.12 22.66
CA PHE A 201 -3.61 12.89 22.01
C PHE A 201 -2.64 11.71 22.15
N ARG A 202 -1.40 11.94 22.62
CA ARG A 202 -0.35 10.91 22.75
C ARG A 202 -0.42 10.10 24.04
N SER A 203 -1.22 10.53 25.02
CA SER A 203 -1.44 9.77 26.25
C SER A 203 -2.49 8.69 26.02
N LYS A 204 -2.05 7.47 25.72
CA LYS A 204 -2.90 6.29 25.43
C LYS A 204 -3.83 5.88 26.60
N SER A 205 -3.75 6.51 27.77
CA SER A 205 -4.37 6.03 29.01
C SER A 205 -5.50 6.90 29.57
N MET A 206 -5.77 8.10 29.04
CA MET A 206 -6.91 8.93 29.47
C MET A 206 -7.82 9.22 28.28
N GLY A 207 -9.09 8.82 28.40
CA GLY A 207 -10.09 8.92 27.33
C GLY A 207 -10.23 10.35 26.76
N ILE A 208 -10.50 10.42 25.46
CA ILE A 208 -10.72 11.67 24.73
C ILE A 208 -12.02 12.30 25.21
N GLU A 209 -12.02 13.58 25.60
CA GLU A 209 -13.25 14.34 25.85
C GLU A 209 -13.63 15.17 24.62
N GLY A 210 -14.75 14.82 23.99
CA GLY A 210 -15.25 15.47 22.78
C GLY A 210 -16.62 16.11 22.94
N GLU A 211 -16.90 17.08 22.07
CA GLU A 211 -18.22 17.68 21.89
C GLU A 211 -18.64 17.64 20.42
N VAL A 212 -19.94 17.45 20.18
CA VAL A 212 -20.54 17.47 18.84
C VAL A 212 -21.81 18.29 18.88
N ILE A 213 -22.04 19.12 17.88
CA ILE A 213 -23.26 19.90 17.71
C ILE A 213 -23.74 19.83 16.26
N GLY A 214 -25.02 19.53 16.09
CA GLY A 214 -25.71 19.50 14.80
C GLY A 214 -26.78 20.59 14.73
N THR A 215 -26.75 21.42 13.68
CA THR A 215 -27.68 22.53 13.46
C THR A 215 -28.36 22.42 12.09
N SER A 216 -29.64 22.76 12.03
CA SER A 216 -30.39 23.03 10.81
C SER A 216 -30.76 24.53 10.71
N GLU A 217 -31.51 24.91 9.67
CA GLU A 217 -32.04 26.28 9.53
C GLU A 217 -32.95 26.70 10.70
N GLU A 218 -33.60 25.74 11.36
CA GLU A 218 -34.55 25.97 12.46
C GLU A 218 -33.86 26.02 13.84
N GLY A 219 -32.56 25.71 13.91
CA GLY A 219 -31.77 25.73 15.13
C GLY A 219 -30.99 24.44 15.37
N VAL A 220 -30.66 24.17 16.64
CA VAL A 220 -29.90 22.97 17.02
C VAL A 220 -30.80 21.75 17.04
N VAL A 221 -30.43 20.72 16.28
CA VAL A 221 -31.18 19.47 16.14
C VAL A 221 -30.63 18.35 17.03
N PHE A 222 -29.33 18.37 17.33
CA PHE A 222 -28.75 17.51 18.36
C PHE A 222 -27.44 18.09 18.88
N TRP A 223 -27.07 17.73 20.10
CA TRP A 223 -25.72 17.97 20.62
C TRP A 223 -25.32 16.91 21.63
N MET A 224 -24.03 16.69 21.74
CA MET A 224 -23.39 15.76 22.66
C MET A 224 -22.21 16.46 23.32
N LYS A 225 -22.14 16.37 24.65
CA LYS A 225 -21.06 16.97 25.44
C LYS A 225 -20.46 15.94 26.37
N LYS A 226 -19.17 16.12 26.68
CA LYS A 226 -18.39 15.21 27.53
C LYS A 226 -18.43 13.78 27.01
N ILE A 227 -18.18 13.62 25.71
CA ILE A 227 -18.08 12.31 25.07
C ILE A 227 -16.74 11.73 25.48
N THR A 228 -16.73 10.58 26.13
CA THR A 228 -15.52 9.83 26.46
C THR A 228 -15.42 8.63 25.56
N ALA A 229 -14.27 8.44 24.91
CA ALA A 229 -13.97 7.25 24.11
C ALA A 229 -12.72 6.54 24.65
N PHE A 230 -12.69 5.21 24.52
CA PHE A 230 -11.49 4.39 24.75
C PHE A 230 -11.00 3.84 23.43
N THR A 231 -9.68 3.76 23.26
CA THR A 231 -9.08 3.10 22.11
C THR A 231 -9.12 1.61 22.34
N LEU A 232 -9.69 0.86 21.39
CA LEU A 232 -9.45 -0.57 21.33
C LEU A 232 -8.02 -0.77 20.85
N GLU A 233 -7.19 -1.49 21.62
CA GLU A 233 -6.04 -2.15 21.03
C GLU A 233 -6.62 -3.19 20.07
N LEU A 234 -6.50 -2.91 18.76
CA LEU A 234 -6.58 -3.98 17.79
C LEU A 234 -5.51 -4.97 18.23
N GLU A 235 -5.89 -6.23 18.46
CA GLU A 235 -4.92 -7.30 18.67
C GLU A 235 -3.82 -7.13 17.62
N ASP A 236 -2.55 -7.32 18.03
CA ASP A 236 -1.36 -7.29 17.18
C ASP A 236 -1.43 -8.41 16.10
N ASP A 237 -2.51 -8.47 15.31
CA ASP A 237 -2.46 -8.94 13.94
C ASP A 237 -1.55 -7.95 13.21
N GLU A 238 -0.25 -8.24 13.24
CA GLU A 238 0.80 -7.62 12.44
C GLU A 238 0.45 -7.52 10.94
N LYS A 239 -0.65 -8.16 10.52
CA LYS A 239 -1.19 -8.16 9.16
C LYS A 239 -2.17 -7.03 8.83
N HIS A 240 -2.80 -6.36 9.82
CA HIS A 240 -3.93 -5.46 9.53
C HIS A 240 -3.75 -4.01 9.94
N LEU A 241 -2.96 -3.71 10.98
CA LEU A 241 -2.43 -2.37 11.14
C LEU A 241 -1.30 -2.22 10.12
N ASN A 242 -1.61 -1.69 8.93
CA ASN A 242 -0.62 -1.07 8.07
C ASN A 242 0.14 -0.05 8.93
N LYS A 243 1.23 -0.48 9.60
CA LYS A 243 2.21 0.42 10.22
C LYS A 243 2.53 1.39 9.10
N VAL A 244 2.08 2.64 9.23
CA VAL A 244 2.41 3.69 8.25
C VAL A 244 3.92 3.58 8.08
N PRO A 245 4.41 3.23 6.88
CA PRO A 245 5.80 2.84 6.77
C PRO A 245 6.64 4.06 7.15
N LEU A 246 7.38 3.95 8.25
CA LEU A 246 8.04 5.09 8.90
C LEU A 246 9.14 5.68 8.01
N ALA A 247 9.58 4.91 7.02
CA ALA A 247 10.51 5.34 6.00
C ALA A 247 9.85 5.31 4.63
N SER A 248 10.13 6.35 3.85
CA SER A 248 9.88 6.36 2.42
C SER A 248 11.11 6.86 1.68
N ARG A 249 11.26 6.41 0.45
CA ARG A 249 12.20 6.98 -0.51
C ARG A 249 11.44 7.37 -1.77
N ILE A 250 11.92 8.40 -2.46
CA ILE A 250 11.40 8.70 -3.79
C ILE A 250 12.14 7.80 -4.78
N ALA A 251 11.40 6.90 -5.43
CA ALA A 251 11.91 6.14 -6.55
C ALA A 251 11.66 6.93 -7.83
N TRP A 252 12.75 7.28 -8.52
CA TRP A 252 12.72 7.91 -9.83
C TRP A 252 12.78 6.84 -10.91
N LYS A 253 11.78 6.81 -11.80
CA LYS A 253 11.81 5.96 -12.99
C LYS A 253 11.57 6.79 -14.24
N PRO A 254 12.09 6.35 -15.40
CA PRO A 254 11.81 6.98 -16.67
C PRO A 254 10.30 7.16 -16.91
N ASP A 255 9.93 8.32 -17.45
CA ASP A 255 8.58 8.60 -17.88
C ASP A 255 8.30 7.87 -19.20
N ILE A 256 7.38 6.91 -19.18
CA ILE A 256 7.06 6.08 -20.35
C ILE A 256 6.50 6.90 -21.52
N ASP A 257 5.84 8.04 -21.27
CA ASP A 257 5.27 8.88 -22.32
C ASP A 257 6.34 9.67 -23.09
N LEU A 258 7.45 9.97 -22.42
CA LEU A 258 8.54 10.79 -22.94
C LEU A 258 9.75 9.94 -23.36
N LEU A 259 9.72 8.64 -23.06
CA LEU A 259 10.70 7.67 -23.51
C LEU A 259 10.52 7.33 -24.99
N PRO A 260 11.61 7.24 -25.77
CA PRO A 260 11.57 6.67 -27.10
C PRO A 260 11.03 5.23 -27.06
N PRO A 261 10.13 4.82 -27.98
CA PRO A 261 9.50 3.49 -27.96
C PRO A 261 10.48 2.31 -27.87
N ILE A 262 11.66 2.43 -28.50
CA ILE A 262 12.71 1.39 -28.47
C ILE A 262 13.25 1.13 -27.06
N LYS A 263 13.19 2.12 -26.16
CA LYS A 263 13.63 1.99 -24.76
C LYS A 263 12.49 1.55 -23.82
N GLN A 264 11.24 1.48 -24.31
CA GLN A 264 10.08 1.08 -23.52
C GLN A 264 9.99 -0.45 -23.36
N LEU A 265 10.66 -1.20 -24.23
CA LEU A 265 10.66 -2.66 -24.26
C LEU A 265 12.04 -3.24 -23.96
N ASN A 266 12.06 -4.45 -23.38
CA ASN A 266 13.26 -5.27 -23.36
C ASN A 266 13.42 -5.91 -24.74
N LEU A 267 14.40 -5.42 -25.49
CA LEU A 267 14.68 -5.85 -26.87
C LEU A 267 15.80 -6.91 -26.96
N SER A 268 16.50 -7.17 -25.86
CA SER A 268 17.59 -8.15 -25.84
C SER A 268 17.08 -9.56 -25.57
N LEU A 269 16.95 -10.37 -26.61
CA LEU A 269 17.27 -11.79 -26.48
C LEU A 269 18.77 -11.92 -26.76
N SER A 270 19.59 -11.69 -25.73
CA SER A 270 21.02 -11.99 -25.85
C SER A 270 21.19 -13.47 -26.18
N ARG A 271 21.94 -13.79 -27.25
CA ARG A 271 22.26 -15.17 -27.62
C ARG A 271 22.71 -15.94 -26.39
N SER A 272 21.89 -16.91 -25.99
CA SER A 272 22.17 -17.77 -24.85
C SER A 272 22.48 -19.17 -25.37
N PRO A 273 23.43 -19.91 -24.77
CA PRO A 273 23.67 -21.31 -25.13
C PRO A 273 22.40 -22.17 -25.12
N GLN A 274 21.43 -21.80 -24.29
CA GLN A 274 20.12 -22.44 -24.17
C GLN A 274 19.27 -22.23 -25.43
N MET A 275 19.31 -21.04 -26.04
CA MET A 275 18.58 -20.75 -27.27
C MET A 275 19.19 -21.48 -28.47
N ASP A 276 20.51 -21.59 -28.52
CA ASP A 276 21.20 -22.40 -29.54
C ASP A 276 20.74 -23.87 -29.42
N ILE A 277 20.71 -24.46 -28.22
CA ILE A 277 20.23 -25.84 -27.99
C ILE A 277 18.75 -26.01 -28.36
N PHE A 278 17.89 -25.06 -28.00
CA PHE A 278 16.47 -25.07 -28.35
C PHE A 278 16.25 -25.07 -29.87
N MET A 279 17.01 -24.26 -30.60
CA MET A 279 16.95 -24.21 -32.06
C MET A 279 17.45 -25.51 -32.70
N LYS A 280 18.54 -26.08 -32.18
CA LYS A 280 19.03 -27.40 -32.60
C LYS A 280 17.92 -28.47 -32.45
N ILE A 281 17.25 -28.52 -31.30
CA ILE A 281 16.12 -29.43 -31.03
C ILE A 281 15.04 -29.32 -32.12
N ILE A 282 14.54 -28.11 -32.37
CA ILE A 282 13.43 -27.91 -33.31
C ILE A 282 13.79 -28.36 -34.71
N ILE A 283 14.99 -28.00 -35.15
CA ILE A 283 15.50 -28.32 -36.47
C ILE A 283 15.59 -29.84 -36.63
N PHE A 284 16.13 -30.53 -35.62
CA PHE A 284 16.18 -31.99 -35.60
C PHE A 284 14.80 -32.64 -35.56
N CYS A 285 13.84 -32.12 -34.80
CA CYS A 285 12.46 -32.61 -34.82
C CYS A 285 11.92 -32.62 -36.26
N ALA A 286 12.08 -31.50 -36.97
CA ALA A 286 11.54 -31.33 -38.32
C ALA A 286 12.12 -32.35 -39.30
N LEU A 287 13.44 -32.58 -39.22
CA LEU A 287 14.14 -33.51 -40.09
C LEU A 287 13.76 -34.96 -39.80
N GLU A 288 13.70 -35.35 -38.53
CA GLU A 288 13.33 -36.71 -38.13
C GLU A 288 11.86 -37.02 -38.44
N VAL A 289 10.96 -36.04 -38.25
CA VAL A 289 9.56 -36.15 -38.67
C VAL A 289 9.47 -36.38 -40.18
N SER A 290 10.20 -35.61 -40.99
CA SER A 290 10.21 -35.80 -42.46
C SER A 290 10.71 -37.19 -42.87
N ARG A 291 11.78 -37.68 -42.25
CA ARG A 291 12.32 -39.04 -42.50
C ARG A 291 11.28 -40.13 -42.22
N ARG A 292 10.66 -40.11 -41.04
CA ARG A 292 9.69 -41.15 -40.64
C ARG A 292 8.39 -41.10 -41.44
N ILE A 293 7.94 -39.90 -41.84
CA ILE A 293 6.77 -39.75 -42.71
C ILE A 293 7.03 -40.37 -44.09
N GLN A 294 8.25 -40.27 -44.64
CA GLN A 294 8.61 -40.94 -45.89
C GLN A 294 8.64 -42.47 -45.80
N GLU A 295 8.88 -43.02 -44.61
CA GLU A 295 8.93 -44.47 -44.35
C GLU A 295 7.56 -45.09 -44.01
N THR A 296 6.52 -44.27 -43.83
CA THR A 296 5.18 -44.69 -43.39
C THR A 296 4.15 -44.44 -44.49
N ASP A 297 3.25 -45.39 -44.77
CA ASP A 297 2.19 -45.22 -45.78
C ASP A 297 1.16 -44.16 -45.29
N PRO A 298 0.89 -43.06 -46.03
CA PRO A 298 0.03 -41.97 -45.57
C PRO A 298 -1.44 -42.40 -45.48
N GLY A 299 -1.82 -42.99 -44.35
CA GLY A 299 -3.16 -43.54 -44.13
C GLY A 299 -4.27 -42.50 -43.88
N SER A 300 -3.99 -41.19 -43.86
CA SER A 300 -5.01 -40.15 -43.61
C SER A 300 -4.68 -38.77 -44.20
N ALA A 301 -5.71 -38.02 -44.62
CA ALA A 301 -5.58 -36.75 -45.34
C ALA A 301 -4.83 -35.63 -44.56
N HIS A 302 -4.87 -35.65 -43.23
CA HIS A 302 -4.15 -34.68 -42.41
C HIS A 302 -2.64 -34.96 -42.35
N ILE A 303 -2.23 -36.24 -42.40
CA ILE A 303 -0.80 -36.62 -42.47
C ILE A 303 -0.20 -36.22 -43.81
N THR A 304 -0.92 -36.35 -44.93
CA THR A 304 -0.47 -35.82 -46.23
C THR A 304 -0.33 -34.29 -46.23
N SER A 305 -1.25 -33.59 -45.55
CA SER A 305 -1.18 -32.12 -45.39
C SER A 305 0.00 -31.71 -44.50
N TYR A 306 0.29 -32.53 -43.48
CA TYR A 306 1.41 -32.35 -42.59
C TYR A 306 2.76 -32.62 -43.25
N GLU A 307 2.87 -33.68 -44.04
CA GLU A 307 4.04 -33.99 -44.86
C GLU A 307 4.40 -32.81 -45.77
N LYS A 308 3.40 -32.27 -46.48
CA LYS A 308 3.58 -31.08 -47.32
C LYS A 308 4.11 -29.88 -46.53
N LEU A 309 3.51 -29.60 -45.37
CA LEU A 309 3.90 -28.48 -44.50
C LEU A 309 5.34 -28.64 -43.98
N VAL A 310 5.71 -29.83 -43.52
CA VAL A 310 7.06 -30.13 -43.02
C VAL A 310 8.11 -29.99 -44.13
N ASN A 311 7.81 -30.46 -45.35
CA ASN A 311 8.71 -30.33 -46.49
C ASN A 311 8.89 -28.87 -46.95
N GLU A 312 7.81 -28.08 -46.96
CA GLU A 312 7.88 -26.62 -47.21
C GLU A 312 8.72 -25.92 -46.13
N ASN A 313 8.53 -26.28 -44.87
CA ASN A 313 9.27 -25.74 -43.73
C ASN A 313 10.77 -26.11 -43.76
N LEU A 314 11.12 -27.32 -44.16
CA LEU A 314 12.51 -27.80 -44.25
C LEU A 314 13.35 -26.98 -45.23
N SER A 315 12.77 -26.59 -46.37
CA SER A 315 13.44 -25.72 -47.35
C SER A 315 13.81 -24.35 -46.77
N ARG A 316 12.99 -23.80 -45.87
CA ARG A 316 13.25 -22.54 -45.16
C ARG A 316 14.25 -22.69 -44.02
N LEU A 317 14.26 -23.86 -43.38
CA LEU A 317 15.23 -24.17 -42.36
C LEU A 317 16.65 -24.23 -42.94
N GLN A 318 16.83 -24.62 -44.22
CA GLN A 318 18.14 -24.72 -44.92
C GLN A 318 19.01 -23.46 -44.75
N ASP A 319 18.41 -22.28 -44.87
CA ASP A 319 19.08 -20.99 -44.67
C ASP A 319 19.53 -20.78 -43.21
N ILE A 320 18.81 -21.37 -42.25
CA ILE A 320 19.04 -21.26 -40.79
C ILE A 320 20.16 -22.21 -40.33
N TYR A 321 20.30 -23.40 -40.93
CA TYR A 321 21.40 -24.33 -40.60
C TYR A 321 22.76 -23.70 -40.84
N SER A 322 22.89 -22.84 -41.85
CA SER A 322 24.19 -22.26 -42.24
C SER A 322 24.83 -21.35 -41.17
N VAL A 323 24.04 -20.88 -40.19
CA VAL A 323 24.45 -19.87 -39.19
C VAL A 323 24.61 -20.45 -37.78
N LEU A 324 24.16 -21.70 -37.53
CA LEU A 324 24.28 -22.36 -36.22
C LEU A 324 25.67 -22.99 -36.02
N PRO A 325 26.26 -22.92 -34.81
CA PRO A 325 27.53 -23.63 -34.55
C PRO A 325 27.33 -25.15 -34.53
N GLY A 326 28.12 -25.86 -35.34
CA GLY A 326 28.14 -27.33 -35.37
C GLY A 326 27.03 -28.00 -36.22
N SER A 327 26.21 -27.22 -36.92
CA SER A 327 25.12 -27.70 -37.81
C SER A 327 25.59 -28.13 -39.20
N GLY A 328 26.80 -27.74 -39.64
CA GLY A 328 27.35 -28.05 -40.96
C GLY A 328 27.60 -29.54 -41.23
N GLN A 329 27.36 -30.42 -40.26
CA GLN A 329 27.46 -31.89 -40.38
C GLN A 329 26.11 -32.58 -40.53
N TRP A 330 24.98 -31.88 -40.46
CA TRP A 330 23.65 -32.51 -40.50
C TRP A 330 23.08 -32.65 -41.91
N THR A 331 23.83 -32.23 -42.94
CA THR A 331 23.42 -32.37 -44.35
C THR A 331 23.55 -33.80 -44.87
N ASP A 332 24.43 -34.62 -44.26
CA ASP A 332 24.64 -36.03 -44.58
C ASP A 332 24.17 -36.90 -43.39
N TYR A 333 22.90 -37.26 -43.40
CA TYR A 333 22.21 -37.94 -42.31
C TYR A 333 22.73 -39.38 -42.04
N ASP A 334 23.43 -39.60 -40.92
CA ASP A 334 23.73 -40.94 -40.36
C ASP A 334 23.25 -41.04 -38.89
N THR A 335 22.84 -42.25 -38.51
CA THR A 335 22.40 -42.72 -37.17
C THR A 335 23.35 -42.28 -36.05
N SER A 336 24.65 -42.20 -36.36
CA SER A 336 25.71 -41.74 -35.44
C SER A 336 25.56 -40.29 -34.98
N SER A 337 24.97 -39.41 -35.80
CA SER A 337 24.68 -38.01 -35.44
C SER A 337 23.54 -37.90 -34.42
N TRP A 338 22.64 -38.89 -34.40
CA TRP A 338 21.49 -38.94 -33.48
C TRP A 338 21.92 -39.27 -32.05
N ASP A 339 22.81 -40.25 -31.89
CA ASP A 339 23.36 -40.63 -30.57
C ASP A 339 24.21 -39.51 -29.95
N ALA A 340 24.95 -38.77 -30.79
CA ALA A 340 25.75 -37.63 -30.35
C ALA A 340 24.87 -36.48 -29.84
N LEU A 341 23.82 -36.12 -30.59
CA LEU A 341 22.87 -35.09 -30.18
C LEU A 341 22.06 -35.53 -28.96
N SER A 342 21.55 -36.77 -28.93
CA SER A 342 20.80 -37.31 -27.80
C SER A 342 21.61 -37.26 -26.50
N LYS A 343 22.92 -37.54 -26.57
CA LYS A 343 23.85 -37.35 -25.46
C LYS A 343 24.06 -35.87 -25.09
N GLU A 344 24.22 -34.97 -26.07
CA GLU A 344 24.33 -33.52 -25.84
C GLU A 344 23.07 -32.98 -25.13
N LEU A 345 21.88 -33.41 -25.56
CA LEU A 345 20.58 -33.04 -24.99
C LEU A 345 20.37 -33.63 -23.59
N THR A 346 20.75 -34.89 -23.38
CA THR A 346 20.68 -35.53 -22.06
C THR A 346 21.63 -34.87 -21.06
N ALA A 347 22.83 -34.47 -21.50
CA ALA A 347 23.78 -33.74 -20.66
C ALA A 347 23.26 -32.33 -20.32
N ALA A 348 22.72 -31.60 -21.31
CA ALA A 348 22.17 -30.26 -21.12
C ALA A 348 20.94 -30.22 -20.21
N THR A 349 20.14 -31.29 -20.17
CA THR A 349 18.97 -31.42 -19.28
C THR A 349 19.34 -31.85 -17.85
N GLN A 350 20.50 -32.48 -17.64
CA GLN A 350 21.01 -32.88 -16.32
C GLN A 350 21.82 -31.77 -15.62
N SER A 351 22.41 -30.83 -16.36
CA SER A 351 23.28 -29.76 -15.83
C SER A 351 22.51 -28.58 -15.20
N SER A 352 21.52 -28.85 -14.32
CA SER A 352 20.77 -27.88 -13.48
C SER A 352 19.70 -26.98 -14.12
N ASN A 353 19.31 -27.18 -15.39
CA ASN A 353 18.27 -26.35 -16.02
C ASN A 353 16.92 -27.10 -16.18
N LEU A 354 16.05 -26.97 -15.16
CA LEU A 354 14.72 -27.59 -15.08
C LEU A 354 13.80 -27.26 -16.28
N ALA A 355 14.04 -26.15 -16.98
CA ALA A 355 13.20 -25.70 -18.09
C ALA A 355 13.35 -26.54 -19.37
N LEU A 356 14.52 -27.10 -19.71
CA LEU A 356 14.67 -27.79 -21.01
C LEU A 356 14.23 -29.27 -20.99
N ARG A 357 14.01 -29.85 -19.79
CA ARG A 357 13.64 -31.26 -19.57
C ARG A 357 12.30 -31.68 -20.20
N PRO A 358 11.22 -30.87 -20.15
CA PRO A 358 9.94 -31.21 -20.80
C PRO A 358 10.04 -31.28 -22.34
N ILE A 359 10.92 -30.47 -22.94
CA ILE A 359 11.11 -30.42 -24.41
C ILE A 359 11.79 -31.70 -24.92
N GLY A 360 12.82 -32.19 -24.20
CA GLY A 360 13.48 -33.46 -24.54
C GLY A 360 12.54 -34.67 -24.46
N ASN A 361 11.65 -34.69 -23.47
CA ASN A 361 10.63 -35.74 -23.31
C ASN A 361 9.55 -35.70 -24.41
N LEU A 362 9.15 -34.49 -24.84
CA LEU A 362 8.19 -34.30 -25.94
C LEU A 362 8.73 -34.85 -27.26
N LEU A 363 10.01 -34.60 -27.54
CA LEU A 363 10.73 -35.10 -28.71
C LEU A 363 10.67 -36.63 -28.82
N GLY A 364 11.05 -37.35 -27.76
CA GLY A 364 11.05 -38.82 -27.77
C GLY A 364 9.67 -39.43 -28.00
N LYS A 365 8.59 -38.76 -27.56
CA LYS A 365 7.21 -39.25 -27.70
C LYS A 365 6.53 -38.87 -29.02
N VAL A 366 6.84 -37.71 -29.60
CA VAL A 366 6.38 -37.36 -30.97
C VAL A 366 6.91 -38.39 -31.98
N LEU A 367 8.12 -38.89 -31.76
CA LEU A 367 8.71 -39.95 -32.59
C LEU A 367 8.01 -41.29 -32.44
N ASN A 368 7.66 -41.70 -31.21
CA ASN A 368 6.89 -42.92 -30.95
C ASN A 368 5.45 -42.85 -31.51
N MET A 369 4.85 -41.65 -31.59
CA MET A 369 3.49 -41.47 -32.09
C MET A 369 3.36 -41.75 -33.60
N ILE A 370 4.39 -41.45 -34.39
CA ILE A 370 4.42 -41.78 -35.83
C ILE A 370 4.34 -43.31 -36.02
N GLU A 371 4.77 -44.09 -35.03
CA GLU A 371 4.74 -45.56 -35.05
C GLU A 371 3.43 -46.15 -34.44
N GLU A 372 2.87 -45.59 -33.35
CA GLU A 372 1.80 -46.27 -32.57
C GLU A 372 0.43 -45.55 -32.44
N ARG A 373 0.14 -44.46 -33.18
CA ARG A 373 -1.18 -43.77 -33.16
C ARG A 373 -1.70 -43.40 -31.75
N ALA A 374 -0.82 -43.03 -30.81
CA ALA A 374 -1.23 -42.55 -29.49
C ALA A 374 -1.84 -41.12 -29.54
N SER A 375 -2.77 -40.82 -28.63
CA SER A 375 -3.37 -39.48 -28.45
C SER A 375 -2.38 -38.52 -27.78
N LEU A 376 -1.76 -37.62 -28.55
CA LEU A 376 -0.87 -36.56 -28.03
C LEU A 376 -1.62 -35.54 -27.14
N VAL A 377 -2.95 -35.45 -27.29
CA VAL A 377 -3.78 -34.44 -26.63
C VAL A 377 -3.82 -34.67 -25.12
N ASP A 378 -4.00 -35.92 -24.68
CA ASP A 378 -4.07 -36.27 -23.26
C ASP A 378 -2.71 -36.04 -22.58
N PHE A 379 -1.62 -36.41 -23.24
CA PHE A 379 -0.26 -36.25 -22.71
C PHE A 379 0.18 -34.78 -22.57
N LEU A 380 -0.09 -33.94 -23.58
CA LEU A 380 0.30 -32.53 -23.51
C LEU A 380 -0.47 -31.77 -22.42
N ILE A 381 -1.68 -32.23 -22.07
CA ILE A 381 -2.52 -31.69 -21.00
C ILE A 381 -2.08 -32.25 -19.63
N GLU A 382 -1.79 -33.55 -19.51
CA GLU A 382 -1.43 -34.22 -18.25
C GLU A 382 -0.05 -33.81 -17.68
N ASP A 383 0.95 -33.56 -18.53
CA ASP A 383 2.33 -33.26 -18.07
C ASP A 383 2.66 -31.76 -17.99
N GLY A 384 1.68 -30.86 -18.17
CA GLY A 384 1.90 -29.40 -18.11
C GLY A 384 2.81 -28.84 -19.22
N ILE A 385 3.18 -29.65 -20.21
CA ILE A 385 4.05 -29.29 -21.33
C ILE A 385 3.44 -28.17 -22.16
N TRP A 386 2.10 -28.11 -22.30
CA TRP A 386 1.41 -26.99 -22.94
C TRP A 386 1.69 -25.65 -22.24
N SER A 387 1.51 -25.60 -20.92
CA SER A 387 1.80 -24.39 -20.12
C SER A 387 3.28 -24.02 -20.20
N PHE A 388 4.15 -25.03 -20.21
CA PHE A 388 5.59 -24.83 -20.32
C PHE A 388 6.01 -24.26 -21.68
N LEU A 389 5.55 -24.84 -22.80
CA LEU A 389 5.89 -24.37 -24.15
C LEU A 389 5.34 -22.95 -24.41
N TYR A 390 4.09 -22.68 -24.02
CA TYR A 390 3.55 -21.33 -24.11
C TYR A 390 4.27 -20.36 -23.17
N GLY A 391 4.57 -20.76 -21.93
CA GLY A 391 5.32 -19.96 -20.97
C GLY A 391 6.75 -19.63 -21.44
N TYR A 392 7.43 -20.56 -22.10
CA TYR A 392 8.78 -20.37 -22.65
C TYR A 392 8.79 -19.44 -23.87
N VAL A 393 7.75 -19.50 -24.71
CA VAL A 393 7.54 -18.59 -25.86
C VAL A 393 7.10 -17.20 -25.39
N ILE A 394 6.33 -17.13 -24.30
CA ILE A 394 5.90 -15.90 -23.64
C ILE A 394 7.05 -15.26 -22.84
N ALA A 395 8.06 -16.02 -22.40
CA ALA A 395 9.30 -15.42 -21.90
C ALA A 395 9.98 -14.51 -22.96
N TRP A 396 9.66 -14.71 -24.24
CA TRP A 396 10.10 -13.83 -25.33
C TRP A 396 9.24 -12.58 -25.50
N THR A 397 8.02 -12.55 -24.92
CA THR A 397 7.10 -11.42 -24.90
C THR A 397 7.29 -10.53 -23.68
N ASP A 398 8.48 -10.53 -23.07
CA ASP A 398 8.77 -9.76 -21.86
C ASP A 398 8.38 -8.28 -22.00
N TRP A 399 7.26 -7.93 -21.38
CA TRP A 399 6.72 -6.57 -21.23
C TRP A 399 6.93 -6.06 -19.80
N SER A 400 7.74 -6.74 -18.98
CA SER A 400 7.95 -6.39 -17.57
C SER A 400 8.43 -4.95 -17.41
N ASN A 401 9.40 -4.52 -18.23
CA ASN A 401 9.90 -3.14 -18.21
C ASN A 401 8.78 -2.14 -18.56
N PHE A 402 8.00 -2.43 -19.60
CA PHE A 402 6.86 -1.60 -20.02
C PHE A 402 5.83 -1.47 -18.90
N PHE A 403 5.37 -2.59 -18.33
CA PHE A 403 4.40 -2.59 -17.23
C PHE A 403 4.96 -1.95 -15.97
N SER A 404 6.24 -2.14 -15.66
CA SER A 404 6.89 -1.53 -14.49
C SER A 404 6.98 -0.01 -14.59
N MET A 405 7.28 0.52 -15.79
CA MET A 405 7.29 1.97 -16.04
C MET A 405 5.87 2.54 -16.12
N LEU A 406 4.95 1.85 -16.79
CA LEU A 406 3.57 2.31 -16.93
C LEU A 406 2.83 2.28 -15.59
N GLY A 407 2.98 1.23 -14.79
CA GLY A 407 2.44 1.12 -13.44
C GLY A 407 3.03 2.16 -12.48
N HIS A 408 4.30 2.53 -12.67
CA HIS A 408 4.91 3.66 -11.95
C HIS A 408 4.28 4.99 -12.36
N SER A 409 4.01 5.20 -13.65
CA SER A 409 3.36 6.42 -14.14
C SER A 409 1.89 6.51 -13.75
N ASN A 410 1.14 5.41 -13.81
CA ASN A 410 -0.27 5.33 -13.46
C ASN A 410 -0.48 4.07 -12.61
N SER A 411 -0.75 4.23 -11.31
CA SER A 411 -0.98 3.11 -10.41
C SER A 411 -2.43 2.57 -10.44
N THR A 412 -3.28 3.16 -11.29
CA THR A 412 -4.71 2.81 -11.41
C THR A 412 -5.06 2.27 -12.80
N LEU A 413 -4.13 1.52 -13.39
CA LEU A 413 -4.30 0.96 -14.72
C LEU A 413 -5.49 0.00 -14.80
N ASN A 414 -6.22 0.12 -15.92
CA ASN A 414 -7.18 -0.86 -16.37
C ASN A 414 -6.60 -1.58 -17.59
N VAL A 415 -6.21 -2.83 -17.40
CA VAL A 415 -5.59 -3.66 -18.43
C VAL A 415 -6.62 -4.67 -18.92
N ILE A 416 -6.67 -4.91 -20.23
CA ILE A 416 -7.35 -6.06 -20.82
C ILE A 416 -6.34 -6.88 -21.62
N GLU A 417 -6.33 -8.18 -21.37
CA GLU A 417 -5.58 -9.15 -22.14
C GLU A 417 -6.51 -9.91 -23.07
N ILE A 418 -6.21 -9.90 -24.36
CA ILE A 418 -6.94 -10.61 -25.41
C ILE A 418 -6.14 -11.84 -25.81
N ASP A 419 -6.83 -12.98 -25.87
CA ASP A 419 -6.26 -14.29 -26.19
C ASP A 419 -5.12 -14.71 -25.26
N GLY A 420 -5.31 -14.55 -23.94
CA GLY A 420 -4.27 -14.81 -22.95
C GLY A 420 -3.83 -16.29 -22.78
N SER A 421 -4.33 -17.18 -23.64
CA SER A 421 -4.07 -18.62 -23.76
C SER A 421 -2.99 -19.17 -22.80
N GLY A 422 -3.42 -19.80 -21.70
CA GLY A 422 -2.54 -20.46 -20.73
C GLY A 422 -2.06 -19.60 -19.56
N GLY A 423 -2.30 -18.27 -19.57
CA GLY A 423 -2.11 -17.40 -18.41
C GLY A 423 -0.66 -16.98 -18.11
N ALA A 424 0.33 -17.45 -18.86
CA ALA A 424 1.73 -17.11 -18.57
C ALA A 424 2.03 -15.60 -18.76
N ALA A 425 1.45 -14.97 -19.79
CA ALA A 425 1.63 -13.53 -20.03
C ALA A 425 0.94 -12.71 -18.95
N THR A 426 -0.25 -13.16 -18.52
CA THR A 426 -0.97 -12.64 -17.35
C THR A 426 -0.11 -12.69 -16.09
N ALA A 427 0.51 -13.84 -15.78
CA ALA A 427 1.39 -13.98 -14.62
C ALA A 427 2.59 -13.03 -14.67
N ALA A 428 3.24 -12.90 -15.83
CA ALA A 428 4.37 -12.00 -16.03
C ALA A 428 3.96 -10.52 -15.87
N ALA A 429 2.84 -10.10 -16.46
CA ALA A 429 2.31 -8.75 -16.34
C ALA A 429 1.95 -8.43 -14.89
N ILE A 430 1.21 -9.32 -14.20
CA ILE A 430 0.84 -9.17 -12.80
C ILE A 430 2.09 -9.04 -11.93
N SER A 431 3.09 -9.91 -12.07
CA SER A 431 4.32 -9.82 -11.28
C SER A 431 5.07 -8.49 -11.45
N SER A 432 4.93 -7.84 -12.61
CA SER A 432 5.57 -6.55 -12.92
C SER A 432 4.77 -5.33 -12.47
N LEU A 433 3.47 -5.52 -12.22
CA LEU A 433 2.52 -4.49 -11.78
C LEU A 433 2.33 -4.49 -10.25
N HIS A 434 3.42 -4.70 -9.50
CA HIS A 434 3.45 -4.56 -8.05
C HIS A 434 4.60 -3.66 -7.59
N THR A 435 4.42 -2.99 -6.46
CA THR A 435 5.54 -2.40 -5.72
C THR A 435 6.40 -3.51 -5.10
N GLN A 436 7.58 -3.15 -4.60
CA GLN A 436 8.44 -4.10 -3.87
C GLN A 436 7.73 -4.70 -2.64
N ASP A 437 6.81 -3.95 -2.03
CA ASP A 437 6.01 -4.36 -0.88
C ASP A 437 4.73 -5.11 -1.27
N GLY A 438 4.55 -5.48 -2.55
CA GLY A 438 3.41 -6.25 -3.03
C GLY A 438 2.12 -5.44 -3.22
N ILE A 439 2.19 -4.11 -3.29
CA ILE A 439 1.01 -3.27 -3.58
C ILE A 439 0.74 -3.28 -5.09
N PRO A 440 -0.47 -3.62 -5.56
CA PRO A 440 -0.78 -3.64 -6.98
C PRO A 440 -0.77 -2.22 -7.58
N LEU A 441 -0.13 -2.08 -8.74
CA LEU A 441 -0.06 -0.85 -9.55
C LEU A 441 -1.14 -0.80 -10.64
N TYR A 442 -2.27 -1.46 -10.40
CA TYR A 442 -3.41 -1.54 -11.31
C TYR A 442 -4.72 -1.65 -10.54
N SER A 443 -5.79 -1.03 -11.05
CA SER A 443 -7.13 -1.14 -10.47
C SER A 443 -7.86 -2.38 -10.94
N ALA A 444 -7.70 -2.75 -12.21
CA ALA A 444 -8.33 -3.93 -12.78
C ALA A 444 -7.48 -4.54 -13.89
N TYR A 445 -7.35 -5.86 -13.90
CA TYR A 445 -6.79 -6.62 -15.00
C TYR A 445 -7.88 -7.57 -15.50
N THR A 446 -8.24 -7.49 -16.78
CA THR A 446 -9.29 -8.33 -17.37
C THR A 446 -8.66 -9.36 -18.31
N PHE A 447 -8.64 -10.61 -17.89
CA PHE A 447 -8.26 -11.74 -18.73
C PHE A 447 -9.43 -12.11 -19.66
N THR A 448 -9.14 -12.23 -20.96
CA THR A 448 -10.12 -12.69 -21.95
C THR A 448 -9.57 -13.73 -22.93
N ASP A 449 -10.47 -14.60 -23.37
CA ASP A 449 -10.23 -15.60 -24.41
C ASP A 449 -11.57 -15.93 -25.10
N ALA A 450 -11.54 -16.29 -26.38
CA ALA A 450 -12.72 -16.71 -27.13
C ALA A 450 -13.31 -18.05 -26.63
N SER A 451 -12.55 -18.87 -25.91
CA SER A 451 -12.98 -20.16 -25.34
C SER A 451 -13.38 -20.03 -23.86
N PRO A 452 -14.65 -20.31 -23.50
CA PRO A 452 -15.10 -20.31 -22.11
C PRO A 452 -14.31 -21.27 -21.21
N ASP A 453 -13.90 -22.44 -21.72
CA ASP A 453 -13.15 -23.44 -20.95
C ASP A 453 -11.76 -22.93 -20.54
N ARG A 454 -11.11 -22.14 -21.41
CA ARG A 454 -9.80 -21.53 -21.09
C ARG A 454 -9.95 -20.42 -20.05
N VAL A 455 -11.02 -19.64 -20.11
CA VAL A 455 -11.35 -18.63 -19.11
C VAL A 455 -11.59 -19.27 -17.73
N ALA A 456 -12.32 -20.39 -17.68
CA ALA A 456 -12.56 -21.13 -16.44
C ALA A 456 -11.25 -21.64 -15.82
N LYS A 457 -10.38 -22.27 -16.61
CA LYS A 457 -9.06 -22.75 -16.14
C LYS A 457 -8.17 -21.61 -15.63
N ALA A 458 -8.16 -20.46 -16.31
CA ALA A 458 -7.39 -19.30 -15.86
C ALA A 458 -7.93 -18.75 -14.53
N LYS A 459 -9.25 -18.74 -14.34
CA LYS A 459 -9.88 -18.31 -13.08
C LYS A 459 -9.45 -19.17 -11.90
N ASP A 460 -9.33 -20.48 -12.09
CA ASP A 460 -8.85 -21.40 -11.05
C ASP A 460 -7.37 -21.16 -10.74
N MET A 461 -6.55 -20.99 -11.77
CA MET A 461 -5.09 -20.77 -11.66
C MET A 461 -4.74 -19.51 -10.86
N PHE A 462 -5.51 -18.43 -11.00
CA PHE A 462 -5.24 -17.15 -10.32
C PHE A 462 -6.19 -16.85 -9.16
N SER A 463 -6.81 -17.89 -8.59
CA SER A 463 -7.68 -17.78 -7.42
C SER A 463 -6.93 -17.15 -6.23
N GLY A 464 -7.28 -15.91 -5.89
CA GLY A 464 -6.61 -15.11 -4.85
C GLY A 464 -6.34 -13.66 -5.25
N ASN A 465 -6.28 -13.35 -6.55
CA ASN A 465 -6.10 -11.99 -7.05
C ASN A 465 -7.44 -11.25 -7.15
N LYS A 466 -7.76 -10.39 -6.17
CA LYS A 466 -9.04 -9.66 -6.13
C LYS A 466 -9.26 -8.69 -7.31
N ASN A 467 -8.17 -8.16 -7.87
CA ASN A 467 -8.22 -7.17 -8.96
C ASN A 467 -8.18 -7.81 -10.36
N LEU A 468 -8.22 -9.14 -10.45
CA LEU A 468 -8.20 -9.88 -11.70
C LEU A 468 -9.61 -10.37 -12.05
N HIS A 469 -10.05 -10.05 -13.26
CA HIS A 469 -11.39 -10.37 -13.78
C HIS A 469 -11.28 -11.28 -15.00
N PHE A 470 -12.27 -12.14 -15.18
CA PHE A 470 -12.28 -13.18 -16.20
C PHE A 470 -13.55 -13.05 -17.02
N THR A 471 -13.44 -12.90 -18.33
CA THR A 471 -14.60 -12.73 -19.23
C THR A 471 -14.29 -13.30 -20.61
N VAL A 472 -15.30 -13.85 -21.29
CA VAL A 472 -15.16 -14.35 -22.66
C VAL A 472 -15.20 -13.16 -23.63
N LEU A 473 -14.26 -13.11 -24.57
CA LEU A 473 -14.23 -12.12 -25.65
C LEU A 473 -13.69 -12.75 -26.93
N ASP A 474 -14.46 -12.66 -28.00
CA ASP A 474 -14.02 -12.96 -29.37
C ASP A 474 -13.80 -11.64 -30.12
N ILE A 475 -12.54 -11.28 -30.35
CA ILE A 475 -12.17 -10.00 -30.94
C ILE A 475 -12.55 -9.87 -32.42
N ASN A 476 -12.89 -10.98 -33.08
CA ASN A 476 -13.42 -10.96 -34.45
C ASN A 476 -14.84 -10.41 -34.52
N LYS A 477 -15.54 -10.34 -33.37
CA LYS A 477 -16.88 -9.78 -33.22
C LYS A 477 -16.83 -8.44 -32.51
N ASN A 478 -17.90 -7.66 -32.66
CA ASN A 478 -18.05 -6.37 -32.00
C ASN A 478 -17.98 -6.51 -30.46
N PRO A 479 -17.05 -5.84 -29.76
CA PRO A 479 -16.97 -5.92 -28.30
C PRO A 479 -18.20 -5.35 -27.57
N ALA A 480 -18.88 -4.36 -28.16
CA ALA A 480 -20.05 -3.75 -27.53
C ALA A 480 -21.18 -4.77 -27.33
N GLU A 481 -21.39 -5.64 -28.33
CA GLU A 481 -22.38 -6.73 -28.30
C GLU A 481 -22.02 -7.85 -27.31
N GLN A 482 -20.78 -7.86 -26.81
CA GLN A 482 -20.24 -8.86 -25.87
C GLN A 482 -20.16 -8.33 -24.43
N GLY A 483 -20.80 -7.18 -24.14
CA GLY A 483 -20.84 -6.59 -22.79
C GLY A 483 -19.69 -5.62 -22.47
N PHE A 484 -18.92 -5.20 -23.47
CA PHE A 484 -17.86 -4.19 -23.34
C PHE A 484 -18.28 -2.79 -23.78
N GLU A 485 -19.58 -2.55 -23.98
CA GLU A 485 -20.11 -1.23 -24.33
C GLU A 485 -19.71 -0.18 -23.28
N GLY A 486 -19.18 0.96 -23.75
CA GLY A 486 -18.74 2.06 -22.89
C GLY A 486 -17.49 1.78 -22.04
N ARG A 487 -16.95 0.55 -22.04
CA ARG A 487 -15.70 0.24 -21.32
C ARG A 487 -14.50 0.82 -22.05
N ARG A 488 -13.55 1.31 -21.26
CA ARG A 488 -12.30 1.92 -21.75
C ARG A 488 -11.14 1.40 -20.91
N TYR A 489 -10.13 0.87 -21.59
CA TYR A 489 -8.93 0.31 -20.98
C TYR A 489 -7.73 1.21 -21.30
N ASP A 490 -6.79 1.28 -20.36
CA ASP A 490 -5.53 2.01 -20.51
C ASP A 490 -4.52 1.20 -21.35
N VAL A 491 -4.62 -0.13 -21.27
CA VAL A 491 -3.77 -1.06 -22.02
C VAL A 491 -4.61 -2.22 -22.57
N VAL A 492 -4.45 -2.50 -23.86
CA VAL A 492 -4.86 -3.75 -24.49
C VAL A 492 -3.59 -4.53 -24.84
N ALA A 493 -3.40 -5.68 -24.21
CA ALA A 493 -2.34 -6.61 -24.53
C ALA A 493 -2.92 -7.78 -25.34
N VAL A 494 -2.40 -8.02 -26.55
CA VAL A 494 -2.84 -9.11 -27.41
C VAL A 494 -1.74 -10.17 -27.44
N SER A 495 -2.03 -11.30 -26.81
CA SER A 495 -1.06 -12.38 -26.63
C SER A 495 -0.86 -13.23 -27.90
N ASN A 496 -1.76 -13.17 -28.90
CA ASN A 496 -1.62 -13.95 -30.14
C ASN A 496 -2.36 -13.40 -31.39
N MET A 497 -2.07 -12.15 -31.80
CA MET A 497 -2.82 -11.43 -32.84
C MET A 497 -2.98 -12.18 -34.19
N VAL A 498 -1.92 -12.80 -34.71
CA VAL A 498 -1.92 -13.37 -36.08
C VAL A 498 -2.65 -14.72 -36.17
N ARG A 499 -2.81 -15.44 -35.05
CA ARG A 499 -3.43 -16.77 -35.04
C ARG A 499 -4.92 -16.75 -34.69
N SER A 500 -5.36 -15.79 -33.89
CA SER A 500 -6.75 -15.71 -33.42
C SER A 500 -7.66 -14.85 -34.29
N VAL A 501 -7.07 -14.03 -35.17
CA VAL A 501 -7.80 -13.04 -35.97
C VAL A 501 -7.97 -13.50 -37.42
N THR A 502 -9.20 -13.43 -37.93
CA THR A 502 -9.52 -13.72 -39.35
C THR A 502 -9.41 -12.49 -40.25
N ASP A 503 -9.71 -11.31 -39.72
CA ASP A 503 -9.60 -10.01 -40.39
C ASP A 503 -8.87 -9.00 -39.47
N ILE A 504 -7.61 -8.72 -39.80
CA ILE A 504 -6.73 -7.84 -39.02
C ILE A 504 -7.29 -6.41 -38.97
N SER A 505 -7.82 -5.91 -40.08
CA SER A 505 -8.33 -4.54 -40.15
C SER A 505 -9.54 -4.37 -39.22
N ASN A 506 -10.47 -5.34 -39.23
CA ASN A 506 -11.63 -5.32 -38.35
C ASN A 506 -11.25 -5.50 -36.87
N ALA A 507 -10.34 -6.44 -36.56
CA ALA A 507 -9.89 -6.64 -35.19
C ALA A 507 -9.20 -5.40 -34.62
N LEU A 508 -8.38 -4.69 -35.40
CA LEU A 508 -7.75 -3.45 -34.96
C LEU A 508 -8.78 -2.34 -34.66
N LEU A 509 -9.88 -2.27 -35.41
CA LEU A 509 -10.99 -1.35 -35.11
C LEU A 509 -11.72 -1.73 -33.81
N ASN A 510 -11.95 -3.02 -33.59
CA ASN A 510 -12.54 -3.52 -32.34
C ASN A 510 -11.63 -3.23 -31.15
N ILE A 511 -10.32 -3.48 -31.27
CA ILE A 511 -9.31 -3.14 -30.25
C ILE A 511 -9.28 -1.64 -29.99
N ARG A 512 -9.33 -0.82 -31.05
CA ARG A 512 -9.37 0.64 -30.93
C ARG A 512 -10.59 1.12 -30.12
N SER A 513 -11.73 0.42 -30.23
CA SER A 513 -12.95 0.73 -29.48
C SER A 513 -12.86 0.44 -27.99
N LEU A 514 -11.99 -0.49 -27.58
CA LEU A 514 -11.73 -0.85 -26.18
C LEU A 514 -10.78 0.12 -25.48
N LEU A 515 -9.95 0.85 -26.22
CA LEU A 515 -8.93 1.73 -25.64
C LEU A 515 -9.47 3.12 -25.28
N ALA A 516 -9.06 3.59 -24.11
CA ALA A 516 -9.19 4.99 -23.70
C ALA A 516 -8.35 5.91 -24.64
N PRO A 517 -8.69 7.21 -24.74
CA PRO A 517 -7.79 8.17 -25.35
C PRO A 517 -6.40 8.15 -24.70
N GLY A 518 -5.33 8.07 -25.49
CA GLY A 518 -3.97 7.91 -24.97
C GLY A 518 -3.57 6.49 -24.58
N GLY A 519 -4.49 5.51 -24.66
CA GLY A 519 -4.25 4.12 -24.28
C GLY A 519 -3.29 3.38 -25.21
N TRP A 520 -2.73 2.28 -24.69
CA TRP A 520 -1.66 1.50 -25.31
C TRP A 520 -2.15 0.17 -25.88
N LEU A 521 -1.67 -0.16 -27.06
CA LEU A 521 -1.81 -1.50 -27.66
C LEU A 521 -0.43 -2.17 -27.66
N LEU A 522 -0.36 -3.33 -27.01
CA LEU A 522 0.80 -4.21 -26.99
C LEU A 522 0.49 -5.49 -27.75
N PHE A 523 1.33 -5.84 -28.71
CA PHE A 523 1.29 -7.16 -29.34
C PHE A 523 2.67 -7.49 -29.91
N TYR A 524 2.85 -8.75 -30.32
CA TYR A 524 4.04 -9.19 -31.01
C TYR A 524 3.64 -9.99 -32.25
N ASP A 525 4.45 -9.89 -33.30
CA ASP A 525 4.29 -10.72 -34.48
C ASP A 525 5.23 -11.92 -34.36
N GLN A 526 4.67 -13.14 -34.41
CA GLN A 526 5.45 -14.38 -34.39
C GLN A 526 6.08 -14.62 -35.77
N GLN A 527 7.01 -13.77 -36.19
CA GLN A 527 7.96 -14.12 -37.25
C GLN A 527 9.06 -15.00 -36.69
N ILE A 528 8.70 -16.23 -36.28
CA ILE A 528 9.73 -17.26 -36.11
C ILE A 528 9.95 -17.82 -37.50
N ASN A 529 11.09 -17.51 -38.13
CA ASN A 529 11.50 -18.19 -39.37
C ASN A 529 11.70 -19.71 -39.18
N VAL A 530 11.65 -20.17 -37.93
CA VAL A 530 11.68 -21.58 -37.50
C VAL A 530 10.26 -22.03 -37.15
N PRO A 531 9.60 -22.84 -38.00
CA PRO A 531 8.19 -23.22 -37.86
C PRO A 531 7.98 -24.36 -36.84
N TRP A 532 8.42 -24.14 -35.61
CA TRP A 532 8.52 -25.17 -34.59
C TRP A 532 7.17 -25.70 -34.10
N ILE A 533 6.16 -24.83 -33.93
CA ILE A 533 4.82 -25.26 -33.54
C ILE A 533 4.18 -26.06 -34.68
N ASP A 534 4.31 -25.57 -35.91
CA ASP A 534 3.76 -26.24 -37.08
C ASP A 534 4.39 -27.65 -37.27
N ASN A 535 5.70 -27.78 -37.01
CA ASN A 535 6.46 -29.04 -37.06
C ASN A 535 6.22 -29.99 -35.87
N LEU A 536 5.63 -29.54 -34.77
CA LEU A 536 5.27 -30.42 -33.64
C LEU A 536 3.78 -30.78 -33.67
N MET A 537 2.93 -29.80 -33.98
CA MET A 537 1.48 -29.93 -33.85
C MET A 537 0.79 -30.39 -35.12
N GLY A 538 1.44 -30.25 -36.29
CA GLY A 538 0.85 -30.68 -37.56
C GLY A 538 0.57 -32.19 -37.63
N ALA A 539 1.20 -33.00 -36.78
CA ALA A 539 0.88 -34.42 -36.64
C ALA A 539 -0.52 -34.69 -36.06
N LEU A 540 -1.16 -33.70 -35.43
CA LEU A 540 -2.47 -33.86 -34.79
C LEU A 540 -3.62 -33.64 -35.79
N PRO A 541 -4.62 -34.53 -35.85
CA PRO A 541 -5.84 -34.29 -36.63
C PRO A 541 -6.54 -32.98 -36.22
N GLN A 542 -6.58 -32.68 -34.92
CA GLN A 542 -7.20 -31.48 -34.36
C GLN A 542 -6.51 -30.19 -34.79
N TRP A 543 -5.21 -30.27 -35.12
CA TRP A 543 -4.53 -29.15 -35.72
C TRP A 543 -5.30 -28.76 -36.97
N TRP A 544 -5.55 -29.64 -37.93
CA TRP A 544 -6.13 -29.31 -39.24
C TRP A 544 -7.62 -28.92 -39.26
N MET A 545 -8.36 -29.09 -38.17
CA MET A 545 -9.80 -28.83 -38.10
C MET A 545 -10.21 -27.34 -38.09
N SER A 546 -9.28 -26.39 -37.90
CA SER A 546 -9.64 -24.98 -37.63
C SER A 546 -9.94 -24.12 -38.87
N GLY A 547 -9.92 -24.65 -40.10
CA GLY A 547 -10.26 -23.91 -41.33
C GLY A 547 -9.36 -22.71 -41.69
N ILE A 548 -8.33 -22.39 -40.90
CA ILE A 548 -7.38 -21.30 -41.16
C ILE A 548 -6.41 -21.76 -42.24
N ALA A 549 -6.27 -21.01 -43.34
CA ALA A 549 -5.24 -21.25 -44.35
C ALA A 549 -3.85 -21.19 -43.70
N ARG A 550 -3.13 -22.32 -43.71
CA ARG A 550 -1.85 -22.50 -43.00
C ARG A 550 -0.62 -22.39 -43.88
N SER A 551 -0.79 -21.83 -45.09
CA SER A 551 0.34 -21.60 -45.99
C SER A 551 1.38 -20.70 -45.30
N PRO A 552 2.68 -21.04 -45.37
CA PRO A 552 3.76 -20.21 -44.81
C PRO A 552 3.76 -18.75 -45.33
N ASP A 553 3.19 -18.51 -46.52
CA ASP A 553 3.09 -17.18 -47.15
C ASP A 553 1.87 -16.37 -46.68
N SER A 554 0.84 -16.98 -46.10
CA SER A 554 -0.37 -16.25 -45.70
C SER A 554 -0.25 -15.51 -44.36
N ARG A 555 0.75 -15.86 -43.54
CA ARG A 555 0.89 -15.38 -42.13
C ARG A 555 2.02 -14.38 -41.89
N SER A 556 3.05 -14.34 -42.73
CA SER A 556 4.13 -13.37 -42.56
C SER A 556 3.68 -11.98 -43.02
N LYS A 557 3.62 -11.01 -42.11
CA LYS A 557 3.33 -9.61 -42.42
C LYS A 557 4.59 -8.76 -42.27
N THR A 558 4.79 -7.81 -43.18
CA THR A 558 5.94 -6.90 -43.09
C THR A 558 5.66 -5.77 -42.09
N PRO A 559 6.70 -5.14 -41.50
CA PRO A 559 6.51 -3.95 -40.66
C PRO A 559 5.74 -2.83 -41.36
N GLN A 560 5.93 -2.67 -42.67
CA GLN A 560 5.20 -1.69 -43.49
C GLN A 560 3.71 -2.01 -43.59
N TYR A 561 3.34 -3.31 -43.67
CA TYR A 561 1.95 -3.73 -43.62
C TYR A 561 1.31 -3.36 -42.28
N TRP A 562 2.00 -3.66 -41.16
CA TRP A 562 1.51 -3.31 -39.82
C TRP A 562 1.36 -1.80 -39.61
N ASP A 563 2.36 -0.99 -40.01
CA ASP A 563 2.26 0.48 -39.90
C ASP A 563 1.06 1.02 -40.70
N SER A 564 0.82 0.49 -41.90
CA SER A 564 -0.36 0.85 -42.71
C SER A 564 -1.68 0.51 -42.01
N GLU A 565 -1.85 -0.72 -41.53
CA GLU A 565 -3.11 -1.16 -40.90
C GLU A 565 -3.37 -0.46 -39.55
N LEU A 566 -2.33 -0.27 -38.73
CA LEU A 566 -2.43 0.47 -37.48
C LEU A 566 -2.83 1.93 -37.70
N ARG A 567 -2.28 2.60 -38.72
CA ARG A 567 -2.67 3.97 -39.08
C ARG A 567 -4.12 4.04 -39.56
N LYS A 568 -4.57 3.10 -40.39
CA LYS A 568 -5.98 3.02 -40.84
C LYS A 568 -6.93 2.85 -39.66
N ALA A 569 -6.54 2.08 -38.65
CA ALA A 569 -7.31 1.89 -37.42
C ALA A 569 -7.20 3.05 -36.42
N GLY A 570 -6.43 4.10 -36.72
CA GLY A 570 -6.35 5.32 -35.92
C GLY A 570 -5.33 5.30 -34.78
N PHE A 571 -4.29 4.47 -34.87
CA PHE A 571 -3.14 4.49 -33.96
C PHE A 571 -2.03 5.45 -34.45
N SER A 572 -1.32 6.08 -33.51
CA SER A 572 -0.14 6.90 -33.81
C SER A 572 1.15 6.05 -33.85
N ARG A 573 2.20 6.60 -34.50
CA ARG A 573 3.40 5.89 -34.99
C ARG A 573 3.99 4.87 -33.99
N VAL A 574 4.34 3.74 -34.58
CA VAL A 574 4.81 2.46 -34.04
C VAL A 574 6.23 2.53 -33.48
N GLY A 575 6.43 2.00 -32.26
CA GLY A 575 7.74 1.50 -31.83
C GLY A 575 7.99 0.12 -32.42
N VAL A 576 8.89 0.02 -33.40
CA VAL A 576 9.37 -1.26 -33.95
C VAL A 576 10.62 -1.66 -33.16
N GLY A 577 10.73 -2.94 -32.77
CA GLY A 577 11.96 -3.51 -32.19
C GLY A 577 13.19 -3.34 -33.10
N PRO A 578 14.41 -3.64 -32.61
CA PRO A 578 15.65 -3.23 -33.27
C PRO A 578 15.81 -3.88 -34.65
N GLU A 579 16.56 -3.20 -35.51
CA GLU A 579 16.99 -3.73 -36.81
C GLU A 579 17.80 -5.01 -36.60
N ASP A 580 17.28 -6.08 -37.20
CA ASP A 580 17.95 -7.31 -37.61
C ASP A 580 19.39 -7.49 -37.10
N HIS A 581 19.59 -8.20 -35.98
CA HIS A 581 20.93 -8.55 -35.50
C HIS A 581 21.65 -9.57 -36.40
N GLY A 582 21.07 -9.92 -37.56
CA GLY A 582 21.64 -10.84 -38.54
C GLY A 582 21.45 -12.31 -38.19
N TYR A 583 20.63 -12.63 -37.18
CA TYR A 583 20.35 -14.01 -36.77
C TYR A 583 19.00 -14.50 -37.33
N PRO A 584 18.91 -15.75 -37.83
CA PRO A 584 17.67 -16.26 -38.42
C PRO A 584 16.51 -16.45 -37.43
N TRP A 585 16.78 -16.51 -36.13
CA TRP A 585 15.80 -16.67 -35.05
C TRP A 585 15.56 -15.40 -34.22
N ASP A 586 16.09 -14.26 -34.68
CA ASP A 586 15.76 -12.97 -34.09
C ASP A 586 14.24 -12.75 -34.25
N LEU A 587 13.50 -12.68 -33.14
CA LEU A 587 12.05 -12.53 -33.12
C LEU A 587 11.72 -11.11 -33.52
N LYS A 588 11.64 -10.87 -34.82
CA LYS A 588 11.47 -9.51 -35.29
C LYS A 588 10.02 -9.09 -35.07
N HIS A 589 9.92 -7.97 -34.35
CA HIS A 589 8.78 -7.06 -34.21
C HIS A 589 7.82 -7.30 -33.01
N LYS A 590 8.24 -6.83 -31.84
CA LYS A 590 7.33 -6.36 -30.79
C LYS A 590 6.75 -5.01 -31.21
N TYR A 591 5.46 -4.80 -31.00
CA TYR A 591 4.76 -3.58 -31.34
C TYR A 591 4.21 -2.91 -30.09
N VAL A 592 4.58 -1.65 -29.91
CA VAL A 592 3.97 -0.73 -28.94
C VAL A 592 3.32 0.38 -29.74
N CYS A 593 2.00 0.45 -29.66
CA CYS A 593 1.19 1.41 -30.39
C CYS A 593 0.35 2.22 -29.41
N ARG A 594 -0.02 3.43 -29.82
CA ARG A 594 -0.79 4.32 -28.95
C ARG A 594 -1.98 4.91 -29.68
N VAL A 595 -3.09 5.05 -28.95
CA VAL A 595 -4.20 5.89 -29.38
C VAL A 595 -3.81 7.35 -29.19
N PRO A 596 -3.86 8.20 -30.23
CA PRO A 596 -3.53 9.61 -30.06
C PRO A 596 -4.49 10.27 -29.06
N TYR A 597 -3.97 11.19 -28.26
CA TYR A 597 -4.83 12.07 -27.48
C TYR A 597 -5.65 12.97 -28.44
N PRO A 598 -6.88 13.32 -28.08
CA PRO A 598 -7.59 14.38 -28.76
C PRO A 598 -6.73 15.65 -28.65
N ILE A 599 -6.53 16.36 -29.75
CA ILE A 599 -5.75 17.60 -29.76
C ILE A 599 -6.46 18.59 -28.84
N PRO A 600 -5.84 19.06 -27.74
CA PRO A 600 -6.45 20.07 -26.90
C PRO A 600 -6.67 21.35 -27.71
N SER A 601 -7.85 21.96 -27.59
CA SER A 601 -8.14 23.27 -28.16
C SER A 601 -7.52 24.39 -27.31
N THR A 602 -6.23 24.29 -26.97
CA THR A 602 -5.52 25.34 -26.23
C THR A 602 -4.87 26.33 -27.19
N SER A 603 -4.83 27.59 -26.77
CA SER A 603 -4.07 28.63 -27.47
C SER A 603 -2.59 28.24 -27.46
N LYS A 604 -1.94 28.14 -28.62
CA LYS A 604 -0.49 27.99 -28.73
C LYS A 604 0.23 29.31 -28.38
N GLU A 605 -0.02 29.87 -27.20
CA GLU A 605 0.64 31.06 -26.68
C GLU A 605 1.22 30.78 -25.29
N ILE A 606 2.50 31.12 -25.11
CA ILE A 606 3.23 30.92 -23.86
C ILE A 606 4.04 32.16 -23.47
N PHE A 607 4.33 32.28 -22.18
CA PHE A 607 5.18 33.35 -21.65
C PHE A 607 6.43 32.77 -21.00
N LEU A 608 7.61 33.29 -21.36
CA LEU A 608 8.87 32.97 -20.70
C LEU A 608 9.14 34.03 -19.62
N LEU A 609 9.09 33.61 -18.36
CA LEU A 609 9.42 34.44 -17.21
C LEU A 609 10.93 34.39 -16.99
N HIS A 610 11.58 35.54 -17.07
CA HIS A 610 13.04 35.67 -16.99
C HIS A 610 13.48 36.71 -15.96
N GLY A 611 14.75 36.62 -15.54
CA GLY A 611 15.41 37.63 -14.72
C GLY A 611 15.87 38.86 -15.53
N LEU A 612 16.65 39.75 -14.93
CA LEU A 612 17.03 41.03 -15.59
C LEU A 612 17.87 40.86 -16.87
N GLU A 613 18.64 39.79 -16.99
CA GLU A 613 19.47 39.50 -18.18
C GLU A 613 18.95 38.28 -18.95
N LYS A 614 18.83 38.42 -20.28
CA LYS A 614 18.49 37.31 -21.17
C LYS A 614 19.77 36.57 -21.54
N GLY A 615 19.89 35.32 -21.09
CA GLY A 615 21.00 34.44 -21.49
C GLY A 615 20.76 33.78 -22.85
N GLN A 616 21.80 33.17 -23.42
CA GLN A 616 21.74 32.47 -24.70
C GLN A 616 20.78 31.27 -24.69
N TRP A 617 20.75 30.50 -23.59
CA TRP A 617 19.93 29.29 -23.50
C TRP A 617 18.40 29.59 -23.49
N PRO A 618 17.88 30.57 -22.72
CA PRO A 618 16.48 31.01 -22.83
C PRO A 618 16.06 31.47 -24.23
N GLU A 619 16.95 32.10 -25.00
CA GLU A 619 16.67 32.49 -26.40
C GLU A 619 16.54 31.26 -27.30
N SER A 620 17.40 30.26 -27.13
CA SER A 620 17.27 28.97 -27.85
C SER A 620 15.98 28.21 -27.47
N VAL A 621 15.49 28.34 -26.22
CA VAL A 621 14.17 27.82 -25.83
C VAL A 621 13.07 28.52 -26.63
N GLN A 622 13.09 29.85 -26.72
CA GLN A 622 12.13 30.62 -27.51
C GLN A 622 12.12 30.16 -28.98
N GLU A 623 13.28 30.03 -29.61
CA GLU A 623 13.41 29.57 -31.00
C GLU A 623 12.81 28.18 -31.21
N ARG A 624 13.08 27.23 -30.30
CA ARG A 624 12.55 25.87 -30.40
C ARG A 624 11.03 25.84 -30.33
N PHE A 625 10.44 26.60 -29.41
CA PHE A 625 8.97 26.69 -29.28
C PHE A 625 8.33 27.39 -30.49
N TYR A 626 8.99 28.40 -31.09
CA TYR A 626 8.52 28.98 -32.35
C TYR A 626 8.49 27.96 -33.49
N GLN A 627 9.48 27.06 -33.57
CA GLN A 627 9.52 26.01 -34.59
C GLN A 627 8.34 25.02 -34.48
N GLU A 628 7.80 24.78 -33.28
CA GLU A 628 6.56 24.00 -33.07
C GLU A 628 5.26 24.82 -33.24
N GLY A 629 5.39 26.09 -33.62
CA GLY A 629 4.26 26.98 -33.86
C GLY A 629 3.65 27.61 -32.61
N TYR A 630 4.40 27.71 -31.50
CA TYR A 630 3.98 28.49 -30.35
C TYR A 630 4.28 29.98 -30.54
N LYS A 631 3.34 30.86 -30.16
CA LYS A 631 3.60 32.27 -29.95
C LYS A 631 4.23 32.46 -28.57
N VAL A 632 5.53 32.76 -28.55
CA VAL A 632 6.30 32.98 -27.33
C VAL A 632 6.39 34.48 -27.02
N ASN A 633 6.04 34.88 -25.80
CA ASN A 633 6.20 36.23 -25.28
C ASN A 633 7.13 36.23 -24.05
N TRP A 634 7.74 37.36 -23.72
CA TRP A 634 8.57 37.51 -22.52
C TRP A 634 7.81 38.24 -21.41
N CYS A 635 8.02 37.85 -20.16
CA CYS A 635 7.51 38.55 -18.98
C CYS A 635 8.54 38.58 -17.84
N THR A 636 8.30 39.45 -16.86
CA THR A 636 9.11 39.61 -15.64
C THR A 636 8.19 39.57 -14.42
N LEU A 637 8.74 39.49 -13.21
CA LEU A 637 7.92 39.54 -11.99
C LEU A 637 7.22 40.90 -11.85
N GLU A 638 7.87 41.97 -12.30
CA GLU A 638 7.36 43.35 -12.28
C GLU A 638 6.36 43.65 -13.41
N ASN A 639 6.49 42.95 -14.55
CA ASN A 639 5.56 43.04 -15.69
C ASN A 639 4.96 41.66 -15.97
N PRO A 640 3.98 41.23 -15.15
CA PRO A 640 3.39 39.89 -15.26
C PRO A 640 2.52 39.75 -16.52
N PRO A 641 2.37 38.53 -17.04
CA PRO A 641 1.47 38.25 -18.16
C PRO A 641 -0.01 38.31 -17.71
N PRO A 642 -0.99 38.16 -18.63
CA PRO A 642 -2.39 38.00 -18.26
C PRO A 642 -2.64 36.85 -17.27
N ALA A 643 -3.70 36.94 -16.46
CA ALA A 643 -3.87 36.04 -15.33
C ALA A 643 -3.97 34.55 -15.65
N GLN A 644 -4.54 34.26 -16.81
CA GLN A 644 -4.78 32.90 -17.32
C GLN A 644 -3.65 32.38 -18.21
N ALA A 645 -2.60 33.18 -18.44
CA ALA A 645 -1.53 32.82 -19.36
C ALA A 645 -0.60 31.76 -18.76
N ASN A 646 -0.26 30.73 -19.56
CA ASN A 646 0.72 29.72 -19.19
C ASN A 646 2.14 30.31 -19.26
N THR A 647 2.94 30.01 -18.24
CA THR A 647 4.28 30.58 -18.06
C THR A 647 5.31 29.47 -17.85
N ILE A 648 6.47 29.59 -18.51
CA ILE A 648 7.68 28.82 -18.20
C ILE A 648 8.63 29.75 -17.45
N ALA A 649 8.93 29.43 -16.19
CA ALA A 649 9.81 30.23 -15.34
C ALA A 649 11.27 29.76 -15.49
N LEU A 650 12.12 30.68 -15.95
CA LEU A 650 13.54 30.49 -16.24
C LEU A 650 14.43 31.28 -15.27
N LEU A 651 13.91 31.60 -14.08
CA LEU A 651 14.58 32.47 -13.11
C LEU A 651 15.88 31.86 -12.54
N ASP A 652 15.99 30.52 -12.54
CA ASP A 652 17.15 29.80 -12.04
C ASP A 652 18.29 29.65 -13.07
N VAL A 653 18.06 30.01 -14.34
CA VAL A 653 19.07 29.83 -15.42
C VAL A 653 20.33 30.66 -15.16
N GLY A 654 20.18 31.85 -14.57
CA GLY A 654 21.29 32.75 -14.22
C GLY A 654 21.94 32.49 -12.86
N GLY A 655 21.47 31.50 -12.10
CA GLY A 655 21.84 31.26 -10.69
C GLY A 655 20.62 30.93 -9.83
N PRO A 656 20.78 30.37 -8.62
CA PRO A 656 19.67 30.00 -7.75
C PRO A 656 18.88 31.24 -7.32
N PHE A 657 17.64 31.39 -7.79
CA PHE A 657 16.84 32.63 -7.62
C PHE A 657 16.60 33.00 -6.16
N PHE A 658 16.41 32.00 -5.29
CA PHE A 658 16.12 32.19 -3.88
C PHE A 658 17.37 32.36 -2.99
N ASP A 659 18.58 32.13 -3.52
CA ASP A 659 19.80 32.33 -2.73
C ASP A 659 19.97 33.82 -2.41
N ASN A 660 19.97 34.15 -1.12
CA ASN A 660 20.05 35.53 -0.61
C ASN A 660 19.02 36.50 -1.23
N ILE A 661 17.80 36.03 -1.50
CA ILE A 661 16.72 36.87 -2.04
C ILE A 661 16.42 38.06 -1.11
N SER A 662 16.33 39.27 -1.68
CA SER A 662 15.97 40.46 -0.91
C SER A 662 14.49 40.45 -0.54
N LYS A 663 14.14 41.13 0.56
CA LYS A 663 12.75 41.27 1.01
C LYS A 663 11.84 41.84 -0.08
N ASP A 664 12.31 42.84 -0.83
CA ASP A 664 11.52 43.47 -1.89
C ASP A 664 11.26 42.48 -3.05
N LYS A 665 12.29 41.76 -3.52
CA LYS A 665 12.12 40.73 -4.56
C LYS A 665 11.21 39.60 -4.12
N TYR A 666 11.30 39.17 -2.86
CA TYR A 666 10.41 38.16 -2.31
C TYR A 666 8.95 38.64 -2.28
N ASN A 667 8.71 39.90 -1.90
CA ASN A 667 7.37 40.48 -1.94
C ASN A 667 6.82 40.57 -3.37
N THR A 668 7.63 40.96 -4.35
CA THR A 668 7.24 40.96 -5.77
C THR A 668 6.90 39.56 -6.25
N PHE A 669 7.67 38.54 -5.85
CA PHE A 669 7.36 37.14 -6.14
C PHE A 669 5.99 36.73 -5.56
N LEU A 670 5.70 37.06 -4.30
CA LEU A 670 4.40 36.75 -3.68
C LEU A 670 3.25 37.45 -4.42
N GLN A 671 3.42 38.72 -4.79
CA GLN A 671 2.43 39.47 -5.56
C GLN A 671 2.20 38.87 -6.95
N TYR A 672 3.26 38.42 -7.61
CA TYR A 672 3.17 37.76 -8.92
C TYR A 672 2.25 36.54 -8.84
N PHE A 673 2.37 35.70 -7.81
CA PHE A 673 1.59 34.46 -7.67
C PHE A 673 0.21 34.64 -7.03
N ALA A 674 -0.08 35.78 -6.39
CA ALA A 674 -1.35 36.02 -5.69
C ALA A 674 -2.59 35.87 -6.59
N ASP A 675 -2.50 36.37 -7.84
CA ASP A 675 -3.63 36.40 -8.80
C ASP A 675 -3.45 35.44 -9.98
N ARG A 676 -2.57 34.44 -9.87
CA ARG A 676 -2.29 33.52 -10.98
C ARG A 676 -3.32 32.42 -11.12
N LYS A 677 -3.73 32.17 -12.36
CA LYS A 677 -4.66 31.10 -12.75
C LYS A 677 -4.11 30.21 -13.86
N GLY A 678 -3.21 30.75 -14.70
CA GLY A 678 -2.49 29.99 -15.72
C GLY A 678 -1.42 29.08 -15.11
N ARG A 679 -1.03 28.04 -15.84
CA ARG A 679 0.00 27.09 -15.40
C ARG A 679 1.37 27.77 -15.31
N THR A 680 2.16 27.36 -14.32
CA THR A 680 3.59 27.68 -14.25
C THR A 680 4.44 26.41 -14.31
N LEU A 681 5.39 26.35 -15.24
CA LEU A 681 6.44 25.32 -15.29
C LEU A 681 7.78 25.96 -14.90
N TRP A 682 8.29 25.64 -13.73
CA TRP A 682 9.57 26.16 -13.24
C TRP A 682 10.73 25.26 -13.64
N VAL A 683 11.72 25.82 -14.33
CA VAL A 683 12.93 25.11 -14.75
C VAL A 683 14.06 25.41 -13.78
N THR A 684 14.68 24.37 -13.22
CA THR A 684 15.78 24.50 -12.23
C THR A 684 16.84 23.42 -12.43
N LYS A 685 17.98 23.52 -11.72
CA LYS A 685 19.02 22.49 -11.76
C LYS A 685 18.61 21.22 -11.00
N SER A 686 19.12 20.08 -11.46
CA SER A 686 18.90 18.79 -10.79
C SER A 686 19.40 18.84 -9.35
N LEU A 687 18.59 18.26 -8.46
CA LEU A 687 18.76 18.18 -7.01
C LEU A 687 18.37 16.79 -6.52
N GLN A 688 17.24 16.25 -6.99
CA GLN A 688 16.64 15.03 -6.43
C GLN A 688 17.31 13.74 -6.93
N MET A 689 17.91 13.74 -8.13
CA MET A 689 18.67 12.59 -8.66
C MET A 689 20.19 12.84 -8.71
N LYS A 690 20.61 14.08 -8.94
CA LYS A 690 22.00 14.53 -8.90
C LYS A 690 22.03 15.94 -8.33
N CYS A 691 22.70 16.17 -7.21
CA CYS A 691 22.77 17.49 -6.58
C CYS A 691 24.19 18.06 -6.71
N ASP A 692 24.36 19.03 -7.62
CA ASP A 692 25.64 19.75 -7.77
C ASP A 692 25.69 21.00 -6.85
N ASP A 693 24.56 21.70 -6.66
CA ASP A 693 24.42 22.85 -5.76
C ASP A 693 23.05 22.82 -5.06
N PRO A 694 22.99 22.60 -3.73
CA PRO A 694 21.73 22.48 -3.00
C PRO A 694 20.92 23.77 -2.94
N LYS A 695 21.50 24.93 -3.27
CA LYS A 695 20.80 26.23 -3.23
C LYS A 695 19.65 26.34 -4.23
N TYR A 696 19.65 25.52 -5.28
CA TYR A 696 18.51 25.43 -6.20
C TYR A 696 17.27 24.76 -5.57
N GLY A 697 17.42 24.11 -4.41
CA GLY A 697 16.37 23.29 -3.78
C GLY A 697 15.19 24.03 -3.17
N PHE A 698 15.29 25.35 -2.96
CA PHE A 698 14.22 26.13 -2.30
C PHE A 698 12.88 26.06 -3.04
N ILE A 699 12.89 25.95 -4.37
CA ILE A 699 11.67 25.94 -5.16
C ILE A 699 10.85 24.66 -4.98
N LEU A 700 11.47 23.51 -4.65
CA LEU A 700 10.75 22.23 -4.57
C LEU A 700 9.71 22.24 -3.45
N GLY A 701 10.10 22.70 -2.26
CA GLY A 701 9.19 22.85 -1.13
C GLY A 701 8.12 23.90 -1.40
N LEU A 702 8.54 25.05 -1.93
CA LEU A 702 7.63 26.15 -2.26
C LEU A 702 6.58 25.76 -3.31
N ALA A 703 6.97 25.07 -4.38
CA ALA A 703 6.07 24.59 -5.42
C ALA A 703 5.02 23.65 -4.85
N ARG A 704 5.41 22.72 -3.96
CA ARG A 704 4.47 21.84 -3.24
C ARG A 704 3.49 22.65 -2.38
N THR A 705 3.97 23.65 -1.63
CA THR A 705 3.11 24.54 -0.83
C THR A 705 2.14 25.34 -1.70
N LEU A 706 2.61 25.93 -2.80
CA LEU A 706 1.77 26.69 -3.73
C LEU A 706 0.67 25.83 -4.36
N ARG A 707 0.97 24.57 -4.70
CA ARG A 707 -0.04 23.62 -5.19
C ARG A 707 -1.09 23.30 -4.14
N HIS A 708 -0.69 23.06 -2.89
CA HIS A 708 -1.58 22.54 -1.85
C HIS A 708 -2.34 23.62 -1.08
N GLU A 709 -1.75 24.79 -0.85
CA GLU A 709 -2.37 25.89 -0.09
C GLU A 709 -3.05 26.91 -0.99
N ALA A 710 -2.42 27.26 -2.13
CA ALA A 710 -2.94 28.27 -3.05
C ALA A 710 -3.65 27.67 -4.28
N MET A 711 -3.67 26.33 -4.43
CA MET A 711 -4.33 25.61 -5.53
C MET A 711 -3.84 26.05 -6.93
N LEU A 712 -2.57 26.45 -7.04
CA LEU A 712 -1.96 26.84 -8.32
C LEU A 712 -1.54 25.62 -9.14
N ASP A 713 -1.74 25.67 -10.47
CA ASP A 713 -1.15 24.69 -11.40
C ASP A 713 0.34 25.00 -11.58
N PHE A 714 1.16 24.37 -10.74
CA PHE A 714 2.59 24.67 -10.62
C PHE A 714 3.42 23.39 -10.74
N ALA A 715 4.15 23.23 -11.84
CA ALA A 715 5.06 22.13 -12.09
C ALA A 715 6.53 22.57 -12.03
N THR A 716 7.42 21.62 -11.78
CA THR A 716 8.87 21.80 -11.71
C THR A 716 9.55 20.82 -12.67
N PHE A 717 10.55 21.30 -13.40
CA PHE A 717 11.40 20.51 -14.27
C PHE A 717 12.87 20.75 -13.90
N GLU A 718 13.47 19.76 -13.28
CA GLU A 718 14.88 19.71 -12.93
C GLU A 718 15.70 19.23 -14.13
N ILE A 719 16.82 19.90 -14.41
CA ILE A 719 17.71 19.56 -15.51
C ILE A 719 19.16 19.41 -15.05
N ASP A 720 19.87 18.40 -15.57
CA ASP A 720 21.31 18.20 -15.31
C ASP A 720 22.12 19.43 -15.79
N ASP A 721 21.94 19.80 -17.06
CA ASP A 721 22.69 20.86 -17.74
C ASP A 721 21.80 21.64 -18.73
N PHE A 722 21.99 22.96 -18.80
CA PHE A 722 21.30 23.85 -19.75
C PHE A 722 21.88 23.68 -21.17
N ASN A 723 21.51 22.59 -21.86
CA ASN A 723 21.96 22.26 -23.22
C ASN A 723 20.77 22.02 -24.18
N SER A 724 21.05 21.65 -25.43
CA SER A 724 20.01 21.39 -26.45
C SER A 724 19.12 20.19 -26.12
N VAL A 725 19.67 19.15 -25.47
CA VAL A 725 18.89 17.98 -25.02
C VAL A 725 17.84 18.40 -23.98
N ALA A 726 18.20 19.32 -23.08
CA ALA A 726 17.26 19.87 -22.10
C ALA A 726 16.16 20.72 -22.73
N ILE A 727 16.44 21.41 -23.85
CA ILE A 727 15.44 22.19 -24.59
C ILE A 727 14.37 21.27 -25.21
N GLU A 728 14.78 20.17 -25.85
CA GLU A 728 13.84 19.17 -26.38
C GLU A 728 13.01 18.53 -25.26
N ALA A 729 13.65 18.19 -24.14
CA ALA A 729 12.96 17.62 -23.00
C ALA A 729 11.96 18.60 -22.37
N LEU A 730 12.30 19.89 -22.28
CA LEU A 730 11.42 20.95 -21.76
C LEU A 730 10.14 21.08 -22.59
N LEU A 731 10.25 21.11 -23.93
CA LEU A 731 9.11 21.12 -24.83
C LEU A 731 8.21 19.90 -24.62
N ASN A 732 8.81 18.71 -24.60
CA ASN A 732 8.08 17.45 -24.41
C ASN A 732 7.35 17.39 -23.05
N VAL A 733 7.97 17.87 -21.98
CA VAL A 733 7.35 18.00 -20.64
C VAL A 733 6.21 19.00 -20.66
N TYR A 734 6.40 20.17 -21.28
CA TYR A 734 5.36 21.19 -21.40
C TYR A 734 4.13 20.66 -22.14
N GLU A 735 4.32 19.97 -23.27
CA GLU A 735 3.23 19.35 -24.03
C GLU A 735 2.55 18.20 -23.29
N LYS A 736 3.28 17.46 -22.45
CA LYS A 736 2.68 16.45 -21.57
C LYS A 736 1.76 17.10 -20.54
N LEU A 737 2.20 18.19 -19.90
CA LEU A 737 1.38 18.93 -18.94
C LEU A 737 0.08 19.45 -19.58
N GLU A 738 0.13 19.98 -20.81
CA GLU A 738 -1.07 20.44 -21.54
C GLU A 738 -2.09 19.32 -21.76
N ARG A 739 -1.60 18.08 -22.01
CA ARG A 739 -2.46 16.91 -22.19
C ARG A 739 -3.06 16.43 -20.86
N GLN A 740 -2.32 16.51 -19.76
CA GLN A 740 -2.75 15.98 -18.47
C GLN A 740 -3.94 16.75 -17.87
N SER A 741 -4.04 18.06 -18.11
CA SER A 741 -5.15 18.90 -17.61
C SER A 741 -6.54 18.47 -18.09
N SER A 742 -6.64 17.66 -19.13
CA SER A 742 -7.93 17.28 -19.73
C SER A 742 -8.32 15.82 -19.49
N TYR A 743 -7.38 14.93 -19.17
CA TYR A 743 -7.62 13.48 -19.23
C TYR A 743 -7.03 12.67 -18.07
N THR A 744 -6.20 13.27 -17.21
CA THR A 744 -5.48 12.53 -16.16
C THR A 744 -6.12 12.75 -14.79
N ARG A 745 -6.39 11.66 -14.07
CA ARG A 745 -6.98 11.72 -12.71
C ARG A 745 -6.01 12.28 -11.65
N ALA A 746 -4.70 12.12 -11.87
CA ALA A 746 -3.62 12.63 -11.02
C ALA A 746 -2.50 13.17 -11.93
N PRO A 747 -2.36 14.49 -12.11
CA PRO A 747 -1.34 15.06 -12.97
C PRO A 747 0.06 15.00 -12.35
N GLU A 748 1.08 14.93 -13.22
CA GLU A 748 2.49 14.99 -12.82
C GLU A 748 2.92 16.45 -12.69
N HIS A 749 3.62 16.76 -11.60
CA HIS A 749 4.10 18.11 -11.36
C HIS A 749 5.61 18.18 -11.14
N GLU A 750 6.31 17.05 -11.04
CA GLU A 750 7.75 17.01 -10.76
C GLU A 750 8.42 16.08 -11.76
N PHE A 751 9.33 16.66 -12.55
CA PHE A 751 10.06 15.98 -13.62
C PHE A 751 11.55 16.23 -13.45
N VAL A 752 12.36 15.21 -13.67
CA VAL A 752 13.83 15.32 -13.62
C VAL A 752 14.41 14.78 -14.93
N LEU A 753 15.12 15.63 -15.68
CA LEU A 753 15.96 15.20 -16.79
C LEU A 753 17.29 14.70 -16.24
N HIS A 754 17.51 13.40 -16.34
CA HIS A 754 18.76 12.76 -15.95
C HIS A 754 19.35 11.95 -17.11
N ARG A 755 20.58 12.26 -17.52
CA ARG A 755 21.30 11.60 -18.63
C ARG A 755 20.48 11.53 -19.93
N GLY A 756 19.77 12.61 -20.26
CA GLY A 756 18.96 12.71 -21.48
C GLY A 756 17.62 11.96 -21.43
N ILE A 757 17.20 11.46 -20.26
CA ILE A 757 15.89 10.80 -20.07
C ILE A 757 15.12 11.54 -18.98
N VAL A 758 13.84 11.83 -19.24
CA VAL A 758 12.95 12.44 -18.24
C VAL A 758 12.41 11.36 -17.30
N HIS A 759 12.49 11.61 -16.01
CA HIS A 759 12.05 10.73 -14.93
C HIS A 759 10.93 11.38 -14.11
N ILE A 760 10.11 10.53 -13.51
CA ILE A 760 9.05 10.90 -12.56
C ILE A 760 9.23 10.14 -11.24
N GLY A 761 8.91 10.82 -10.14
CA GLY A 761 9.08 10.32 -8.78
C GLY A 761 7.81 9.66 -8.23
N ARG A 762 7.97 8.57 -7.48
CA ARG A 762 6.92 7.99 -6.62
C ARG A 762 7.50 7.70 -5.25
N PHE A 763 6.72 7.97 -4.20
CA PHE A 763 7.08 7.51 -2.87
C PHE A 763 6.94 5.99 -2.81
N GLN A 764 8.05 5.33 -2.50
CA GLN A 764 8.10 3.93 -2.12
C GLN A 764 8.26 3.90 -0.61
N TRP A 765 7.31 3.25 0.02
CA TRP A 765 7.36 2.94 1.42
C TRP A 765 8.35 1.81 1.64
N LEU A 766 9.04 1.83 2.78
CA LEU A 766 9.98 0.79 3.15
C LEU A 766 9.72 0.42 4.61
N PRO A 767 9.58 -0.88 4.95
CA PRO A 767 9.59 -1.31 6.34
C PRO A 767 10.90 -0.83 6.98
N LEU A 768 10.80 -0.13 8.11
CA LEU A 768 11.97 0.38 8.81
C LEU A 768 12.88 -0.77 9.24
N GLU A 769 12.28 -1.93 9.55
CA GLU A 769 12.97 -3.17 9.87
C GLU A 769 13.87 -3.65 8.73
N GLN A 770 13.45 -3.51 7.46
CA GLN A 770 14.29 -3.87 6.29
C GLN A 770 15.44 -2.88 6.06
N LEU A 771 15.23 -1.60 6.38
CA LEU A 771 16.30 -0.59 6.31
C LEU A 771 17.31 -0.74 7.45
N LEU A 772 16.85 -1.14 8.63
CA LEU A 772 17.67 -1.35 9.82
C LEU A 772 18.22 -2.78 9.92
N SER A 773 17.71 -3.72 9.12
CA SER A 773 18.30 -5.05 8.94
C SER A 773 19.59 -4.89 8.15
N CYS A 774 20.67 -4.55 8.85
CA CYS A 774 22.01 -4.77 8.35
C CYS A 774 22.21 -6.27 8.07
N GLN A 775 22.84 -6.59 6.94
CA GLN A 775 23.11 -7.97 6.48
C GLN A 775 24.17 -8.74 7.31
N ASP A 776 24.43 -8.35 8.56
CA ASP A 776 25.39 -9.06 9.43
C ASP A 776 24.67 -9.66 10.65
N ASP A 777 24.57 -10.99 10.63
CA ASP A 777 24.06 -11.85 11.70
C ASP A 777 25.04 -11.93 12.89
N ASP A 778 24.46 -12.16 14.08
CA ASP A 778 25.07 -12.75 15.29
C ASP A 778 26.02 -11.94 16.21
N THR A 779 26.11 -10.60 16.12
CA THR A 779 26.73 -9.81 17.21
C THR A 779 25.73 -8.94 17.97
N PRO A 780 25.68 -9.01 19.33
CA PRO A 780 24.92 -8.04 20.13
C PRO A 780 25.39 -6.63 19.78
N LYS A 781 24.50 -5.83 19.21
CA LYS A 781 24.82 -4.46 18.78
C LYS A 781 25.09 -3.60 20.02
N GLU A 782 26.34 -3.18 20.21
CA GLU A 782 26.66 -2.08 21.14
C GLU A 782 26.19 -0.76 20.51
N LEU A 783 25.02 -0.26 20.92
CA LEU A 783 24.70 1.16 20.75
C LEU A 783 25.64 1.95 21.66
N LYS A 784 26.77 2.39 21.11
CA LYS A 784 27.59 3.46 21.72
C LYS A 784 26.84 4.78 21.58
N THR A 785 25.76 4.95 22.34
CA THR A 785 25.23 6.29 22.58
C THR A 785 26.26 7.03 23.43
N LEU A 786 26.99 7.95 22.79
CA LEU A 786 27.85 8.96 23.41
C LEU A 786 26.99 10.00 24.16
N LEU A 787 26.08 9.56 25.02
CA LEU A 787 25.36 10.44 25.93
C LEU A 787 26.31 10.79 27.09
N GLU A 788 26.57 12.09 27.25
CA GLU A 788 27.21 12.61 28.45
C GLU A 788 26.29 12.36 29.66
N LEU A 789 26.85 11.87 30.76
CA LEU A 789 26.09 11.65 31.99
C LEU A 789 25.78 13.00 32.65
N GLY A 790 24.54 13.21 33.04
CA GLY A 790 24.15 14.37 33.84
C GLY A 790 24.71 14.34 35.26
N THR A 791 24.65 15.48 35.94
CA THR A 791 25.02 15.60 37.36
C THR A 791 24.20 14.64 38.22
N GLY A 792 24.85 13.87 39.10
CA GLY A 792 24.18 12.92 39.99
C GLY A 792 23.76 11.59 39.34
N GLN A 793 24.10 11.35 38.08
CA GLN A 793 23.73 10.14 37.35
C GLN A 793 24.86 9.10 37.31
N VAL A 794 24.49 7.85 37.14
CA VAL A 794 25.39 6.73 36.88
C VAL A 794 24.88 5.92 35.69
N GLU A 795 25.80 5.33 34.95
CA GLU A 795 25.49 4.28 33.98
C GLU A 795 25.73 2.92 34.64
N VAL A 796 24.75 2.04 34.56
CA VAL A 796 24.80 0.69 35.11
C VAL A 796 24.68 -0.31 33.97
N LYS A 797 25.62 -1.25 33.91
CA LYS A 797 25.49 -2.46 33.08
C LYS A 797 24.66 -3.48 33.86
N ILE A 798 23.46 -3.74 33.36
CA ILE A 798 22.50 -4.64 34.00
C ILE A 798 22.89 -6.09 33.67
N ASP A 799 22.81 -6.96 34.69
CA ASP A 799 23.14 -8.38 34.59
C ASP A 799 21.92 -9.27 34.89
N LEU A 800 21.19 -8.96 35.96
CA LEU A 800 19.95 -9.65 36.33
C LEU A 800 18.82 -8.65 36.57
N VAL A 801 17.59 -9.03 36.18
CA VAL A 801 16.38 -8.22 36.39
C VAL A 801 15.34 -9.06 37.12
N GLY A 802 14.78 -8.50 38.21
CA GLY A 802 13.72 -9.14 38.97
C GLY A 802 12.35 -8.85 38.37
N LEU A 803 11.59 -9.91 38.06
CA LEU A 803 10.23 -9.78 37.51
C LEU A 803 9.20 -9.66 38.63
N ASN A 804 8.36 -8.64 38.55
CA ASN A 804 7.30 -8.35 39.49
C ASN A 804 5.91 -8.49 38.83
N PHE A 805 4.85 -8.62 39.63
CA PHE A 805 3.47 -8.70 39.10
C PHE A 805 3.09 -7.48 38.25
N ARG A 806 3.64 -6.30 38.57
CA ARG A 806 3.49 -5.10 37.75
C ARG A 806 4.01 -5.33 36.33
N ASP A 807 5.14 -6.01 36.15
CA ASP A 807 5.73 -6.23 34.83
C ASP A 807 4.82 -7.10 33.95
N LEU A 808 4.11 -8.07 34.55
CA LEU A 808 3.06 -8.81 33.85
C LEU A 808 1.93 -7.88 33.39
N MET A 809 1.43 -7.01 34.27
CA MET A 809 0.37 -6.06 33.92
C MET A 809 0.81 -5.04 32.87
N VAL A 810 2.08 -4.62 32.88
CA VAL A 810 2.68 -3.78 31.83
C VAL A 810 2.81 -4.56 30.52
N SER A 811 3.23 -5.83 30.58
CA SER A 811 3.34 -6.67 29.38
C SER A 811 2.00 -6.91 28.69
N LEU A 812 0.91 -6.95 29.48
CA LEU A 812 -0.47 -7.09 29.02
C LEU A 812 -1.12 -5.74 28.63
N GLY A 813 -0.39 -4.62 28.70
CA GLY A 813 -0.91 -3.30 28.31
C GLY A 813 -1.92 -2.67 29.29
N ILE A 814 -2.11 -3.25 30.48
CA ILE A 814 -3.18 -2.86 31.41
C ILE A 814 -2.83 -1.57 32.18
N ILE A 815 -1.56 -1.36 32.52
CA ILE A 815 -1.14 -0.29 33.45
C ILE A 815 -0.36 0.83 32.74
N THR A 816 0.67 0.50 31.97
CA THR A 816 1.53 1.50 31.31
C THR A 816 2.30 0.87 30.14
N ASP A 817 3.16 1.68 29.50
CA ASP A 817 3.97 1.28 28.33
C ASP A 817 5.07 0.27 28.68
N LYS A 818 5.37 -0.63 27.73
CA LYS A 818 6.41 -1.67 27.85
C LYS A 818 7.81 -1.10 28.11
N ALA A 819 8.09 0.16 27.77
CA ALA A 819 9.34 0.83 28.12
C ALA A 819 9.61 0.91 29.63
N TYR A 820 8.58 0.77 30.47
CA TYR A 820 8.68 0.78 31.93
C TYR A 820 8.77 -0.62 32.56
N LEU A 821 9.09 -1.65 31.76
CA LEU A 821 9.32 -3.02 32.23
C LEU A 821 10.58 -3.09 33.10
N GLY A 822 10.49 -3.82 34.22
CA GLY A 822 11.55 -3.99 35.20
C GLY A 822 11.53 -2.86 36.23
N LEU A 823 11.42 -3.26 37.51
CA LEU A 823 11.44 -2.38 38.69
C LEU A 823 12.70 -2.53 39.55
N GLU A 824 13.35 -3.69 39.46
CA GLU A 824 14.55 -3.98 40.22
C GLU A 824 15.54 -4.78 39.38
N ALA A 825 16.83 -4.50 39.59
CA ALA A 825 17.90 -5.16 38.88
C ALA A 825 19.18 -5.20 39.71
N TYR A 826 20.04 -6.16 39.37
CA TYR A 826 21.43 -6.20 39.78
C TYR A 826 22.32 -5.85 38.58
N GLY A 827 23.34 -5.03 38.82
CA GLY A 827 24.27 -4.63 37.79
C GLY A 827 25.59 -4.10 38.33
N ILE A 828 26.44 -3.66 37.40
CA ILE A 828 27.76 -3.12 37.69
C ILE A 828 27.83 -1.69 37.15
N ILE A 829 28.29 -0.74 37.97
CA ILE A 829 28.51 0.64 37.53
C ILE A 829 29.56 0.65 36.42
N SER A 830 29.22 1.16 35.24
CA SER A 830 30.15 1.32 34.12
C SER A 830 30.73 2.72 34.06
N ARG A 831 29.94 3.75 34.39
CA ARG A 831 30.34 5.17 34.36
C ARG A 831 29.63 5.94 35.47
N VAL A 832 30.25 7.03 35.89
CA VAL A 832 29.75 7.90 36.96
C VAL A 832 29.76 9.36 36.47
N GLY A 833 28.66 10.06 36.66
CA GLY A 833 28.49 11.47 36.29
C GLY A 833 29.04 12.41 37.36
N HIS A 834 29.06 13.72 37.04
CA HIS A 834 29.58 14.73 37.95
C HIS A 834 28.78 14.79 39.28
N GLY A 835 29.47 14.89 40.43
CA GLY A 835 28.84 15.02 41.75
C GLY A 835 28.40 13.70 42.41
N VAL A 836 28.88 12.55 41.92
CA VAL A 836 28.67 11.24 42.54
C VAL A 836 30.00 10.72 43.08
N ASP A 837 30.16 10.79 44.40
CA ASP A 837 31.44 10.45 45.07
C ASP A 837 31.39 9.11 45.83
N HIS A 838 30.22 8.48 45.92
CA HIS A 838 29.95 7.30 46.75
C HIS A 838 29.83 5.98 45.95
N LEU A 839 29.82 6.07 44.61
CA LEU A 839 29.78 4.93 43.70
C LEU A 839 30.88 5.11 42.65
N HIS A 840 31.54 4.02 42.29
CA HIS A 840 32.67 4.00 41.37
C HIS A 840 32.47 2.97 40.26
N PRO A 841 33.04 3.19 39.06
CA PRO A 841 33.05 2.16 38.02
C PRO A 841 33.61 0.83 38.54
N GLY A 842 32.87 -0.26 38.31
CA GLY A 842 33.16 -1.60 38.83
C GLY A 842 32.38 -1.99 40.08
N ASP A 843 31.72 -1.04 40.76
CA ASP A 843 30.90 -1.35 41.93
C ASP A 843 29.68 -2.19 41.55
N ARG A 844 29.40 -3.22 42.34
CA ARG A 844 28.20 -4.07 42.21
C ARG A 844 27.05 -3.37 42.93
N VAL A 845 25.96 -3.13 42.21
CA VAL A 845 24.82 -2.37 42.73
C VAL A 845 23.49 -3.06 42.49
N LEU A 846 22.59 -2.84 43.43
CA LEU A 846 21.16 -3.00 43.28
C LEU A 846 20.57 -1.73 42.73
N VAL A 847 19.71 -1.84 41.72
CA VAL A 847 19.03 -0.70 41.10
C VAL A 847 17.53 -0.85 41.35
N TYR A 848 16.91 0.22 41.85
CA TYR A 848 15.46 0.29 42.04
C TYR A 848 14.91 1.50 41.29
N ASP A 849 14.44 1.26 40.07
CA ASP A 849 13.94 2.26 39.12
C ASP A 849 13.04 1.57 38.09
N THR A 850 12.37 2.33 37.23
CA THR A 850 11.55 1.78 36.14
C THR A 850 12.35 1.61 34.84
N GLY A 851 11.97 0.64 34.00
CA GLY A 851 12.62 0.42 32.71
C GLY A 851 13.92 -0.37 32.79
N LEU A 852 14.10 -1.13 33.87
CA LEU A 852 15.33 -1.89 34.14
C LEU A 852 15.48 -3.16 33.30
N PHE A 853 14.46 -3.56 32.53
CA PHE A 853 14.54 -4.68 31.59
C PHE A 853 15.35 -4.31 30.33
N SER A 854 16.62 -3.95 30.52
CA SER A 854 17.56 -3.46 29.53
C SER A 854 18.97 -4.01 29.80
N THR A 855 19.90 -3.86 28.84
CA THR A 855 21.31 -4.27 29.03
C THR A 855 22.17 -3.19 29.71
N ARG A 856 21.75 -1.92 29.60
CA ARG A 856 22.35 -0.77 30.26
C ARG A 856 21.28 0.26 30.57
N ILE A 857 21.44 0.96 31.69
CA ILE A 857 20.58 2.08 32.05
C ILE A 857 21.41 3.25 32.58
N VAL A 858 20.95 4.47 32.31
CA VAL A 858 21.41 5.68 33.00
C VAL A 858 20.33 6.07 34.00
N THR A 859 20.68 6.09 35.28
CA THR A 859 19.75 6.44 36.37
C THR A 859 20.43 7.34 37.40
N ALA A 860 19.65 7.88 38.34
CA ALA A 860 20.18 8.66 39.45
C ALA A 860 20.96 7.75 40.42
N ALA A 861 22.13 8.20 40.88
CA ALA A 861 22.96 7.45 41.82
C ALA A 861 22.19 7.05 43.11
N THR A 862 21.18 7.84 43.50
CA THR A 862 20.33 7.57 44.67
C THR A 862 19.43 6.33 44.52
N PHE A 863 19.22 5.84 43.29
CA PHE A 863 18.49 4.60 43.01
C PHE A 863 19.40 3.38 42.97
N CYS A 864 20.70 3.56 43.18
CA CYS A 864 21.68 2.50 43.22
C CYS A 864 22.20 2.27 44.66
N LEU A 865 22.14 1.03 45.13
CA LEU A 865 22.64 0.63 46.45
C LEU A 865 23.77 -0.39 46.30
N PRO A 866 24.93 -0.21 46.95
CA PRO A 866 26.04 -1.14 46.83
C PRO A 866 25.69 -2.52 47.42
N VAL A 867 26.08 -3.59 46.72
CA VAL A 867 25.81 -4.98 47.12
C VAL A 867 26.96 -5.53 47.98
N PRO A 868 26.68 -6.03 49.20
CA PRO A 868 27.70 -6.64 50.06
C PRO A 868 28.44 -7.80 49.40
N ASN A 869 29.75 -7.93 49.67
CA ASN A 869 30.62 -8.94 49.05
C ASN A 869 30.17 -10.39 49.27
N ASN A 870 29.41 -10.65 50.34
CA ASN A 870 28.90 -11.97 50.72
C ASN A 870 27.49 -12.29 50.18
N MET A 871 26.89 -11.41 49.40
CA MET A 871 25.56 -11.60 48.81
C MET A 871 25.69 -12.00 47.33
N SER A 872 24.92 -13.00 46.90
CA SER A 872 24.87 -13.42 45.50
C SER A 872 24.11 -12.39 44.64
N PRO A 873 24.42 -12.28 43.33
CA PRO A 873 23.64 -11.46 42.40
C PRO A 873 22.14 -11.81 42.40
N GLU A 874 21.81 -13.08 42.46
CA GLU A 874 20.44 -13.60 42.44
C GLU A 874 19.68 -13.15 43.69
N ASP A 875 20.27 -13.33 44.88
CA ASP A 875 19.65 -12.91 46.14
C ASP A 875 19.45 -11.40 46.15
N ALA A 876 20.48 -10.64 45.76
CA ALA A 876 20.43 -9.20 45.72
C ALA A 876 19.22 -8.72 44.90
N THR A 877 19.07 -9.24 43.68
CA THR A 877 18.04 -8.82 42.70
C THR A 877 16.61 -8.91 43.25
N THR A 878 16.34 -9.79 44.22
CA THR A 878 14.99 -10.03 44.77
C THR A 878 14.57 -9.10 45.92
N LEU A 879 15.48 -8.27 46.42
CA LEU A 879 15.27 -7.49 47.65
C LEU A 879 14.56 -6.14 47.45
N PRO A 880 14.91 -5.30 46.46
CA PRO A 880 14.54 -3.89 46.47
C PRO A 880 13.04 -3.63 46.54
N THR A 881 12.25 -4.20 45.63
CA THR A 881 10.81 -3.94 45.52
C THR A 881 10.07 -4.48 46.73
N ALA A 882 10.40 -5.70 47.15
CA ALA A 882 9.73 -6.38 48.26
C ALA A 882 9.96 -5.63 49.58
N TYR A 883 11.22 -5.31 49.91
CA TYR A 883 11.55 -4.64 51.17
C TYR A 883 11.17 -3.16 51.18
N ALA A 884 11.32 -2.43 50.06
CA ALA A 884 10.86 -1.04 49.98
C ALA A 884 9.34 -0.95 50.22
N THR A 885 8.57 -1.86 49.60
CA THR A 885 7.11 -1.92 49.79
C THR A 885 6.75 -2.23 51.24
N ALA A 886 7.39 -3.23 51.85
CA ALA A 886 7.14 -3.62 53.24
C ALA A 886 7.51 -2.49 54.23
N ILE A 887 8.69 -1.89 54.10
CA ILE A 887 9.16 -0.80 54.95
C ILE A 887 8.25 0.41 54.83
N HIS A 888 7.92 0.84 53.61
CA HIS A 888 7.04 1.98 53.40
C HIS A 888 5.66 1.73 54.00
N SER A 889 5.07 0.57 53.71
CA SER A 889 3.71 0.23 54.18
C SER A 889 3.64 0.09 55.69
N LEU A 890 4.59 -0.59 56.33
CA LEU A 890 4.53 -0.92 57.75
C LEU A 890 5.11 0.17 58.64
N ILE A 891 6.23 0.78 58.25
CA ILE A 891 6.94 1.77 59.09
C ILE A 891 6.44 3.18 58.80
N GLN A 892 6.33 3.57 57.53
CA GLN A 892 6.04 4.96 57.18
C GLN A 892 4.54 5.27 57.15
N VAL A 893 3.75 4.42 56.49
CA VAL A 893 2.29 4.58 56.39
C VAL A 893 1.61 4.01 57.63
N GLY A 894 1.89 2.74 57.96
CA GLY A 894 1.26 2.02 59.07
C GLY A 894 1.79 2.39 60.46
N GLN A 895 2.98 2.99 60.54
CA GLN A 895 3.65 3.39 61.79
C GLN A 895 3.65 2.29 62.87
N LEU A 896 3.88 1.04 62.45
CA LEU A 896 3.82 -0.14 63.30
C LEU A 896 4.85 -0.05 64.44
N ARG A 897 4.42 -0.35 65.66
CA ARG A 897 5.23 -0.33 66.88
C ARG A 897 5.33 -1.72 67.51
N LYS A 898 6.38 -1.90 68.32
CA LYS A 898 6.59 -3.11 69.11
C LYS A 898 5.35 -3.49 69.93
N GLY A 899 4.96 -4.77 69.88
CA GLY A 899 3.83 -5.34 70.60
C GLY A 899 2.47 -5.11 69.94
N GLN A 900 2.38 -4.42 68.80
CA GLN A 900 1.15 -4.35 68.00
C GLN A 900 0.99 -5.60 67.14
N SER A 901 -0.24 -5.97 66.81
CA SER A 901 -0.54 -7.08 65.91
C SER A 901 -0.70 -6.63 64.45
N VAL A 902 -0.34 -7.50 63.51
CA VAL A 902 -0.41 -7.25 62.06
C VAL A 902 -0.89 -8.51 61.33
N LEU A 903 -1.77 -8.34 60.34
CA LEU A 903 -2.21 -9.41 59.44
C LEU A 903 -1.52 -9.27 58.08
N VAL A 904 -0.64 -10.21 57.74
CA VAL A 904 0.07 -10.29 56.47
C VAL A 904 -0.65 -11.27 55.54
N HIS A 905 -1.28 -10.72 54.50
CA HIS A 905 -1.86 -11.53 53.43
C HIS A 905 -0.79 -12.06 52.47
N SER A 906 -1.06 -13.22 51.86
CA SER A 906 -0.13 -13.89 50.94
C SER A 906 1.31 -13.98 51.46
N ALA A 907 1.47 -14.43 52.71
CA ALA A 907 2.74 -14.37 53.45
C ALA A 907 3.93 -15.10 52.81
N CYS A 908 3.67 -16.03 51.88
CA CYS A 908 4.71 -16.77 51.18
C CYS A 908 5.25 -16.06 49.92
N ASP A 909 4.63 -14.96 49.49
CA ASP A 909 5.07 -14.19 48.32
C ASP A 909 6.15 -13.16 48.75
N ALA A 910 6.91 -12.60 47.80
CA ALA A 910 8.11 -11.78 48.11
C ALA A 910 7.86 -10.62 49.09
N VAL A 911 6.81 -9.82 48.86
CA VAL A 911 6.41 -8.73 49.77
C VAL A 911 5.96 -9.27 51.13
N GLY A 912 5.26 -10.41 51.15
CA GLY A 912 4.80 -11.06 52.38
C GLY A 912 5.96 -11.52 53.26
N GLN A 913 6.98 -12.15 52.66
CA GLN A 913 8.18 -12.57 53.37
C GLN A 913 8.98 -11.36 53.89
N ALA A 914 9.16 -10.32 53.07
CA ALA A 914 9.82 -9.08 53.51
C ALA A 914 9.04 -8.40 54.65
N ALA A 915 7.71 -8.37 54.59
CA ALA A 915 6.86 -7.85 55.65
C ALA A 915 7.03 -8.62 56.96
N ILE A 916 7.11 -9.96 56.92
CA ILE A 916 7.39 -10.78 58.10
C ILE A 916 8.74 -10.42 58.72
N CYS A 917 9.81 -10.34 57.91
CA CYS A 917 11.14 -9.94 58.38
C CYS A 917 11.12 -8.58 59.08
N VAL A 918 10.46 -7.58 58.48
CA VAL A 918 10.33 -6.24 59.06
C VAL A 918 9.54 -6.27 60.37
N CYS A 919 8.42 -6.99 60.41
CA CYS A 919 7.58 -7.13 61.61
C CYS A 919 8.31 -7.82 62.76
N LEU A 920 9.06 -8.91 62.48
CA LEU A 920 9.88 -9.60 63.47
C LEU A 920 10.92 -8.67 64.07
N LYS A 921 11.62 -7.89 63.22
CA LYS A 921 12.61 -6.91 63.66
C LYS A 921 12.03 -5.78 64.51
N LEU A 922 10.77 -5.40 64.27
CA LEU A 922 10.03 -4.41 65.08
C LEU A 922 9.43 -5.02 66.36
N GLY A 923 9.38 -6.34 66.48
CA GLY A 923 8.75 -7.05 67.60
C GLY A 923 7.23 -6.94 67.59
N ALA A 924 6.61 -6.99 66.42
CA ALA A 924 5.16 -7.04 66.25
C ALA A 924 4.63 -8.50 66.32
N GLU A 925 3.37 -8.67 66.69
CA GLU A 925 2.68 -9.97 66.68
C GLU A 925 2.10 -10.25 65.29
N ILE A 926 2.52 -11.33 64.65
CA ILE A 926 2.23 -11.58 63.22
C ILE A 926 1.13 -12.62 63.06
N TYR A 927 0.11 -12.27 62.29
CA TYR A 927 -0.88 -13.19 61.74
C TYR A 927 -0.65 -13.28 60.24
N ALA A 928 -0.62 -14.49 59.67
CA ALA A 928 -0.30 -14.71 58.27
C ALA A 928 -1.38 -15.55 57.58
N THR A 929 -1.73 -15.21 56.33
CA THR A 929 -2.56 -16.07 55.47
C THR A 929 -1.74 -16.61 54.30
N VAL A 930 -1.93 -17.89 53.98
CA VAL A 930 -1.30 -18.58 52.86
C VAL A 930 -2.32 -19.42 52.10
N GLY A 931 -2.10 -19.61 50.80
CA GLY A 931 -3.06 -20.29 49.91
C GLY A 931 -2.96 -21.82 49.88
N SER A 932 -1.95 -22.43 50.52
CA SER A 932 -1.77 -23.89 50.54
C SER A 932 -0.93 -24.35 51.73
N GLU A 933 -1.04 -25.64 52.11
CA GLU A 933 -0.25 -26.23 53.21
C GLU A 933 1.26 -26.19 52.93
N GLN A 934 1.69 -26.37 51.68
CA GLN A 934 3.10 -26.26 51.30
C GLN A 934 3.66 -24.85 51.57
N LYS A 935 2.87 -23.81 51.26
CA LYS A 935 3.23 -22.41 51.57
C LYS A 935 3.28 -22.17 53.09
N THR A 936 2.41 -22.83 53.88
CA THR A 936 2.48 -22.78 55.35
C THR A 936 3.80 -23.30 55.88
N SER A 937 4.26 -24.45 55.40
CA SER A 937 5.54 -25.05 55.83
C SER A 937 6.73 -24.17 55.46
N CYS A 938 6.68 -23.51 54.30
CA CYS A 938 7.72 -22.57 53.87
C CYS A 938 7.83 -21.36 54.80
N VAL A 939 6.69 -20.71 55.13
CA VAL A 939 6.67 -19.54 56.02
C VAL A 939 7.14 -19.90 57.43
N LYS A 940 6.73 -21.06 57.97
CA LYS A 940 7.19 -21.53 59.28
C LYS A 940 8.70 -21.77 59.34
N ARG A 941 9.27 -22.38 58.28
CA ARG A 941 10.71 -22.61 58.21
C ARG A 941 11.50 -21.29 58.15
N ALA A 942 11.00 -20.32 57.38
CA ALA A 942 11.61 -18.99 57.29
C ALA A 942 11.58 -18.26 58.65
N GLU A 943 10.48 -18.36 59.40
CA GLU A 943 10.36 -17.80 60.75
C GLU A 943 11.36 -18.43 61.73
N GLU A 944 11.53 -19.76 61.70
CA GLU A 944 12.51 -20.48 62.53
C GLU A 944 13.96 -20.08 62.21
N GLU A 945 14.31 -19.93 60.93
CA GLU A 945 15.64 -19.48 60.49
C GLU A 945 15.93 -18.02 60.89
N LEU A 946 14.92 -17.14 60.84
CA LEU A 946 15.05 -15.71 61.17
C LEU A 946 15.04 -15.41 62.67
N THR A 947 14.47 -16.29 63.49
CA THR A 947 14.46 -16.13 64.96
C THR A 947 15.66 -16.80 65.64
N SER A 948 16.39 -17.66 64.92
CA SER A 948 17.60 -18.34 65.39
C SER A 948 18.93 -17.66 65.01
N SER A 949 18.87 -16.62 64.17
CA SER A 949 19.99 -15.74 63.78
C SER A 949 19.93 -14.39 64.48
#